data_AF-A0A1G8W868-F1
#
_entry.id   AF-A0A1G8W868-F1
#
_cell.length_a   1.000
_cell.length_b   1.000
_cell.length_c   1.000
_cell.angle_alpha   90.00
_cell.angle_beta   90.00
_cell.angle_gamma   90.00
#
_symmetry.space_group_name_H-M   'P 1'
#
loop_
_entity.id
_entity.type
_entity.pdbx_description
1 polymer ?
#
loop_
_entity_poly.entity_id
_entity_poly.type
_entity_poly.pdbx_seq_one_letter_code
_entity_poly.pdbx_strand_id
1 'polypeptide(L)'
;MNKLALCLCMILGLFLVDKTKAQVALQTSFETTDGYVSGNLNDQNNWKVKAGNAVVSATNTVKSGSQSVNMKADNAALLVDFIPYSGIVAGLTGDIYTDIWLNPVSFATKGVAINAYDLFGNSAKRIFVIELSTDNKIKAYNGSAAVNIGVWTSKDWVRISVKADLAGEKYKVAINGVLVDTEFNLRESYTPTASGARIASIKQFHSLRFNHTSDSQVASSEFFIDQMYIGTNPIHDISFGASATSRTITLSQPDYGTITLSPATASYELGQQVTATLTLPQGYKNNGWTGDLSGTELVKSFSVTGNMTVGATTGVDLGNPPPQYVISINQPVNGQITLSPAAADNKYYKETKVTATIVYDACSQFNGWTGGLTGNELSKSITLSGNLTIGANIGEITTPAVKRVVTTVAEFKTALSAMNPGDVIEVEDGSYNLSALTITRSGCQTKPIVIRAKNQGKAILNGNTALTLESLKYLTIKGFSFQSASIGTGIKIQNCSRVRITGNIFEIKETSSCNWIYIGDTFASPLPLRSGHNLIDHNSFDGKTQSGKYIVLDGNYNQQSQHDTISYNVFKNNGPRAANEKESIRVGVSPLSKSSGFTVIEYNLFQDCDGDPEIVSIKSCDNTVRFNTFQRCLGTLCLRQGTGTIAEGNYFFGEGKTAVYTDPESGASNTIGCGGVRAYGKGHKILNNYFQGLTGSKWDAAITLTNGDVTNSSSSLSDHYLPEDITVAFNTFVNNKSNIEIGFDNNGKYPKYPINCSISNNIVVDNTAPIVKSFSTAALAGLSFASNIMYPTGLSSIGISATPDQIRNIDPKLVQPKCKDLNGACADHLAYKVLRLDQWSPAIDAAKGDFNEVSVDFERQPRTGAKDIGADEYKGNSPIFISALEPKFVGPSAIPFAYEVVYDEKPKPEEPVEKLYPMEAANLLTPDGDGVNDRWIIENIKMYPNNEVSVFDKAGRLVYSKKGYDNEWDGMLNGNLLNEGTYYYMLSTGASEKKIKGFITIIRNK
;
A
#
# COMPACT_ATOMS: atom_id res chain seq x y z
N MET A 1 -0.55 -87.01 -32.38
CA MET A 1 -1.70 -87.08 -33.31
C MET A 1 -1.90 -85.67 -33.83
N ASN A 2 -1.28 -85.32 -34.95
CA ASN A 2 -1.73 -85.50 -36.34
C ASN A 2 -2.85 -84.54 -36.76
N LYS A 3 -2.54 -83.86 -37.88
CA LYS A 3 -3.42 -83.27 -38.89
C LYS A 3 -3.90 -81.85 -38.62
N LEU A 4 -3.31 -80.89 -39.36
CA LEU A 4 -3.66 -80.52 -40.75
C LEU A 4 -5.00 -79.77 -40.72
N ALA A 5 -5.23 -78.68 -41.43
CA ALA A 5 -4.50 -77.88 -42.39
C ALA A 5 -5.58 -76.97 -43.00
N LEU A 6 -5.13 -76.01 -43.80
CA LEU A 6 -5.91 -75.38 -44.88
C LEU A 6 -6.91 -74.30 -44.48
N CYS A 7 -6.41 -73.06 -44.52
CA CYS A 7 -6.83 -71.97 -45.41
C CYS A 7 -6.37 -70.64 -44.78
N LEU A 8 -5.69 -69.70 -45.42
CA LEU A 8 -5.36 -69.49 -46.83
C LEU A 8 -4.27 -68.40 -46.88
N CYS A 9 -3.42 -68.47 -47.90
CA CYS A 9 -2.44 -67.48 -48.31
C CYS A 9 -2.89 -66.01 -48.17
N MET A 10 -2.03 -65.14 -47.64
CA MET A 10 -1.46 -63.99 -48.39
C MET A 10 -0.53 -63.12 -47.52
N ILE A 11 0.66 -62.82 -48.08
CA ILE A 11 1.46 -61.58 -47.89
C ILE A 11 2.19 -61.52 -46.53
N LEU A 12 3.48 -61.81 -46.38
CA LEU A 12 4.65 -61.27 -47.10
C LEU A 12 4.49 -59.79 -47.49
N GLY A 13 4.36 -58.92 -46.48
CA GLY A 13 4.39 -57.48 -46.63
C GLY A 13 5.17 -56.86 -45.48
N LEU A 14 6.44 -56.57 -45.72
CA LEU A 14 7.19 -55.60 -44.94
C LEU A 14 6.34 -54.33 -44.78
N PHE A 15 6.07 -53.92 -43.56
CA PHE A 15 6.03 -52.49 -43.23
C PHE A 15 6.99 -52.31 -42.04
N LEU A 16 8.27 -52.18 -42.39
CA LEU A 16 9.14 -51.27 -41.65
C LEU A 16 8.38 -49.94 -41.59
N VAL A 17 7.89 -49.56 -40.41
CA VAL A 17 7.75 -48.14 -40.14
C VAL A 17 9.17 -47.66 -39.91
N ASP A 18 9.85 -47.37 -41.02
CA ASP A 18 11.08 -46.61 -41.02
C ASP A 18 10.79 -45.35 -40.21
N LYS A 19 11.43 -45.23 -39.04
CA LYS A 19 11.67 -43.92 -38.46
C LYS A 19 12.45 -43.18 -39.53
N THR A 20 11.79 -42.28 -40.27
CA THR A 20 12.45 -41.51 -41.30
C THR A 20 13.54 -40.70 -40.62
N LYS A 21 14.79 -41.15 -40.77
CA LYS A 21 15.97 -40.37 -40.41
C LYS A 21 15.84 -39.03 -41.13
N ALA A 22 16.26 -37.96 -40.46
CA ALA A 22 16.31 -36.66 -41.11
C ALA A 22 17.05 -36.77 -42.45
N GLN A 23 16.43 -36.24 -43.50
CA GLN A 23 16.92 -36.35 -44.86
C GLN A 23 17.61 -35.06 -45.25
N VAL A 24 18.85 -35.16 -45.74
CA VAL A 24 19.63 -34.03 -46.24
C VAL A 24 19.78 -34.22 -47.75
N ALA A 25 19.25 -33.28 -48.52
CA ALA A 25 19.39 -33.25 -49.97
C ALA A 25 20.71 -32.59 -50.40
N LEU A 26 21.14 -31.56 -49.66
CA LEU A 26 22.42 -30.87 -49.89
C LEU A 26 22.96 -30.31 -48.57
N GLN A 27 24.26 -30.47 -48.34
CA GLN A 27 24.99 -29.75 -47.30
C GLN A 27 26.42 -29.58 -47.79
N THR A 28 26.84 -28.35 -48.12
CA THR A 28 28.16 -28.11 -48.70
C THR A 28 28.63 -26.67 -48.55
N SER A 29 29.95 -26.49 -48.50
CA SER A 29 30.65 -25.22 -48.79
C SER A 29 31.42 -25.26 -50.12
N PHE A 30 31.02 -26.17 -51.02
CA PHE A 30 31.65 -26.41 -52.32
C PHE A 30 33.13 -26.79 -52.24
N GLU A 31 33.52 -27.41 -51.13
CA GLU A 31 34.89 -27.83 -50.92
C GLU A 31 35.21 -29.16 -51.62
N THR A 32 36.49 -29.41 -51.83
CA THR A 32 36.95 -30.68 -52.39
C THR A 32 36.59 -31.86 -51.48
N THR A 33 36.52 -31.65 -50.17
CA THR A 33 36.04 -32.65 -49.20
C THR A 33 34.55 -32.99 -49.37
N ASP A 34 33.77 -32.07 -49.92
CA ASP A 34 32.34 -32.24 -50.21
C ASP A 34 32.12 -32.84 -51.61
N GLY A 35 33.20 -33.16 -52.32
CA GLY A 35 33.17 -33.75 -53.67
C GLY A 35 33.14 -32.74 -54.81
N TYR A 36 33.49 -31.47 -54.59
CA TYR A 36 33.53 -30.45 -55.63
C TYR A 36 34.95 -30.20 -56.16
N VAL A 37 35.07 -30.09 -57.48
CA VAL A 37 36.33 -29.82 -58.17
C VAL A 37 36.30 -28.41 -58.75
N SER A 38 37.38 -27.66 -58.54
CA SER A 38 37.56 -26.32 -59.13
C SER A 38 37.35 -26.36 -60.65
N GLY A 39 36.51 -25.48 -61.18
CA GLY A 39 36.08 -25.47 -62.58
C GLY A 39 34.56 -25.39 -62.73
N ASN A 40 34.06 -25.79 -63.89
CA ASN A 40 32.63 -25.74 -64.22
C ASN A 40 31.80 -26.64 -63.27
N LEU A 41 30.76 -26.07 -62.66
CA LEU A 41 29.87 -26.77 -61.72
C LEU A 41 28.94 -27.78 -62.43
N ASN A 42 28.74 -27.66 -63.75
CA ASN A 42 27.85 -28.53 -64.50
C ASN A 42 28.21 -30.01 -64.33
N ASP A 43 27.18 -30.83 -64.06
CA ASP A 43 27.26 -32.28 -63.82
C ASP A 43 28.00 -32.71 -62.54
N GLN A 44 28.49 -31.77 -61.72
CA GLN A 44 29.02 -32.09 -60.39
C GLN A 44 27.88 -32.19 -59.37
N ASN A 45 27.80 -33.28 -58.61
CA ASN A 45 26.91 -33.45 -57.45
C ASN A 45 25.46 -32.97 -57.69
N ASN A 46 24.83 -33.43 -58.78
CA ASN A 46 23.46 -33.10 -59.19
C ASN A 46 23.21 -31.64 -59.66
N TRP A 47 24.25 -30.84 -59.84
CA TRP A 47 24.13 -29.52 -60.45
C TRP A 47 24.09 -29.59 -61.99
N LYS A 48 23.26 -28.75 -62.60
CA LYS A 48 23.11 -28.61 -64.06
C LYS A 48 23.11 -27.13 -64.43
N VAL A 49 24.06 -26.71 -65.26
CA VAL A 49 24.17 -25.36 -65.80
C VAL A 49 23.60 -25.39 -67.21
N LYS A 50 22.38 -24.88 -67.39
CA LYS A 50 21.68 -24.88 -68.70
C LYS A 50 21.92 -23.61 -69.49
N ALA A 51 22.12 -22.48 -68.80
CA ALA A 51 22.46 -21.19 -69.41
C ALA A 51 23.25 -20.34 -68.41
N GLY A 52 24.16 -19.51 -68.92
CA GLY A 52 25.10 -18.74 -68.12
C GLY A 52 26.29 -19.57 -67.69
N ASN A 53 27.01 -19.13 -66.65
CA ASN A 53 28.19 -19.79 -66.13
C ASN A 53 28.08 -19.98 -64.61
N ALA A 54 28.53 -21.13 -64.11
CA ALA A 54 28.68 -21.39 -62.68
C ALA A 54 30.01 -22.12 -62.45
N VAL A 55 30.93 -21.50 -61.71
CA VAL A 55 32.31 -21.98 -61.55
C VAL A 55 32.68 -22.08 -60.07
N VAL A 56 33.11 -23.26 -59.65
CA VAL A 56 33.76 -23.48 -58.35
C VAL A 56 35.21 -23.00 -58.45
N SER A 57 35.66 -22.09 -57.58
CA SER A 57 37.05 -21.63 -57.58
C SER A 57 37.48 -21.09 -56.21
N ALA A 58 38.77 -21.24 -55.90
CA ALA A 58 39.41 -20.62 -54.73
C ALA A 58 39.70 -19.12 -54.92
N THR A 59 39.61 -18.61 -56.15
CA THR A 59 39.79 -17.18 -56.45
C THR A 59 38.50 -16.37 -56.30
N ASN A 60 37.38 -17.03 -56.02
CA ASN A 60 36.10 -16.37 -55.80
C ASN A 60 36.05 -15.73 -54.41
N THR A 61 35.03 -14.90 -54.16
CA THR A 61 34.72 -14.46 -52.79
C THR A 61 34.22 -15.67 -52.00
N VAL A 62 34.93 -16.06 -50.93
CA VAL A 62 34.61 -17.23 -50.08
C VAL A 62 34.02 -16.75 -48.74
N LYS A 63 32.93 -17.37 -48.28
CA LYS A 63 32.34 -17.08 -46.95
C LYS A 63 33.07 -17.84 -45.86
N SER A 64 33.46 -19.08 -46.16
CA SER A 64 34.17 -20.00 -45.26
C SER A 64 34.84 -21.11 -46.06
N GLY A 65 35.96 -21.63 -45.58
CA GLY A 65 36.70 -22.66 -46.31
C GLY A 65 37.67 -22.05 -47.32
N SER A 66 37.86 -22.73 -48.44
CA SER A 66 38.85 -22.39 -49.47
C SER A 66 38.24 -22.11 -50.84
N GLN A 67 36.98 -22.50 -51.10
CA GLN A 67 36.34 -22.35 -52.43
C GLN A 67 34.89 -21.90 -52.30
N SER A 68 34.35 -21.28 -53.35
CA SER A 68 32.93 -20.96 -53.47
C SER A 68 32.49 -20.99 -54.93
N VAL A 69 31.18 -20.91 -55.19
CA VAL A 69 30.64 -20.87 -56.56
C VAL A 69 30.42 -19.43 -57.01
N ASN A 70 30.99 -19.05 -58.15
CA ASN A 70 30.62 -17.83 -58.87
C ASN A 70 29.56 -18.16 -59.93
N MET A 71 28.37 -17.58 -59.79
CA MET A 71 27.32 -17.62 -60.80
C MET A 71 27.31 -16.30 -61.58
N LYS A 72 27.56 -16.41 -62.89
CA LYS A 72 27.71 -15.26 -63.78
C LYS A 72 26.98 -15.46 -65.10
N ALA A 73 26.23 -14.45 -65.52
CA ALA A 73 25.75 -14.31 -66.88
C ALA A 73 26.26 -12.98 -67.44
N ASP A 74 26.77 -12.98 -68.67
CA ASP A 74 27.15 -11.77 -69.38
C ASP A 74 26.31 -11.65 -70.63
N ASN A 75 25.32 -10.74 -70.59
CA ASN A 75 24.29 -10.58 -71.61
C ASN A 75 23.75 -11.92 -72.11
N ALA A 76 23.46 -12.83 -71.18
CA ALA A 76 22.95 -14.18 -71.44
C ALA A 76 21.82 -14.52 -70.46
N ALA A 77 21.10 -15.62 -70.71
CA ALA A 77 20.22 -16.18 -69.70
C ALA A 77 21.02 -16.86 -68.59
N LEU A 78 20.56 -16.76 -67.35
CA LEU A 78 21.08 -17.54 -66.23
C LEU A 78 20.07 -18.63 -65.89
N LEU A 79 20.50 -19.89 -65.91
CA LEU A 79 19.67 -21.03 -65.53
C LEU A 79 20.55 -22.15 -64.97
N VAL A 80 20.61 -22.23 -63.64
CA VAL A 80 21.41 -23.21 -62.88
C VAL A 80 20.50 -23.99 -61.94
N ASP A 81 20.45 -25.31 -62.10
CA ASP A 81 19.60 -26.22 -61.33
C ASP A 81 20.43 -27.11 -60.41
N PHE A 82 19.96 -27.33 -59.19
CA PHE A 82 20.35 -28.44 -58.33
C PHE A 82 19.18 -29.43 -58.25
N ILE A 83 19.35 -30.65 -58.76
CA ILE A 83 18.26 -31.63 -58.94
C ILE A 83 18.61 -32.94 -58.22
N PRO A 84 18.44 -33.01 -56.88
CA PRO A 84 18.71 -34.22 -56.10
C PRO A 84 17.70 -35.35 -56.38
N TYR A 85 16.48 -35.00 -56.80
CA TYR A 85 15.41 -35.96 -57.08
C TYR A 85 14.77 -35.65 -58.44
N SER A 86 14.68 -36.66 -59.31
CA SER A 86 13.92 -36.53 -60.56
C SER A 86 12.42 -36.59 -60.30
N GLY A 87 11.59 -36.10 -61.23
CA GLY A 87 10.15 -35.98 -60.99
C GLY A 87 9.33 -37.28 -60.92
N ILE A 88 10.01 -38.42 -60.96
CA ILE A 88 9.43 -39.77 -60.80
C ILE A 88 9.91 -40.47 -59.53
N VAL A 89 10.79 -39.82 -58.75
CA VAL A 89 11.35 -40.31 -57.47
C VAL A 89 10.70 -39.52 -56.33
N ALA A 90 10.57 -40.11 -55.14
CA ALA A 90 10.09 -39.37 -53.98
C ALA A 90 11.15 -38.35 -53.51
N GLY A 91 10.75 -37.08 -53.41
CA GLY A 91 11.55 -35.99 -52.84
C GLY A 91 11.32 -35.82 -51.34
N LEU A 92 11.88 -34.76 -50.76
CA LEU A 92 11.70 -34.47 -49.33
C LEU A 92 10.25 -34.03 -49.04
N THR A 93 9.69 -34.47 -47.92
CA THR A 93 8.31 -34.16 -47.50
C THR A 93 8.27 -33.51 -46.11
N GLY A 94 7.14 -32.88 -45.75
CA GLY A 94 6.97 -32.22 -44.46
C GLY A 94 7.61 -30.83 -44.40
N ASP A 95 8.25 -30.51 -43.26
CA ASP A 95 9.01 -29.27 -43.07
C ASP A 95 10.39 -29.39 -43.74
N ILE A 96 10.62 -28.55 -44.76
CA ILE A 96 11.90 -28.47 -45.48
C ILE A 96 12.60 -27.16 -45.15
N TYR A 97 13.89 -27.24 -44.85
CA TYR A 97 14.74 -26.10 -44.56
C TYR A 97 15.75 -25.90 -45.69
N THR A 98 15.85 -24.69 -46.19
CA THR A 98 16.87 -24.24 -47.17
C THR A 98 17.65 -23.10 -46.52
N ASP A 99 18.97 -23.22 -46.39
CA ASP A 99 19.86 -22.18 -45.85
C ASP A 99 20.98 -21.91 -46.84
N ILE A 100 21.21 -20.64 -47.19
CA ILE A 100 22.17 -20.26 -48.24
C ILE A 100 22.86 -18.95 -47.88
N TRP A 101 24.18 -18.90 -47.96
CA TRP A 101 24.92 -17.64 -48.00
C TRP A 101 25.14 -17.19 -49.45
N LEU A 102 24.83 -15.92 -49.72
CA LEU A 102 24.93 -15.30 -51.04
C LEU A 102 25.72 -14.01 -50.95
N ASN A 103 26.56 -13.74 -51.96
CA ASN A 103 27.29 -12.48 -52.10
C ASN A 103 26.95 -11.86 -53.46
N PRO A 104 25.92 -11.00 -53.53
CA PRO A 104 25.53 -10.36 -54.78
C PRO A 104 26.59 -9.35 -55.24
N VAL A 105 27.01 -9.39 -56.51
CA VAL A 105 27.99 -8.41 -57.03
C VAL A 105 27.28 -7.33 -57.83
N SER A 106 26.58 -7.73 -58.90
CA SER A 106 25.88 -6.79 -59.78
C SER A 106 24.74 -7.46 -60.51
N PHE A 107 23.58 -6.80 -60.57
CA PHE A 107 22.43 -7.19 -61.39
C PHE A 107 22.06 -6.00 -62.29
N ALA A 108 22.19 -6.15 -63.60
CA ALA A 108 22.02 -5.03 -64.53
C ALA A 108 20.53 -4.67 -64.76
N THR A 109 19.86 -5.37 -65.68
CA THR A 109 18.48 -5.08 -66.10
C THR A 109 17.44 -5.99 -65.46
N LYS A 110 17.88 -7.10 -64.85
CA LYS A 110 17.03 -8.09 -64.18
C LYS A 110 17.72 -8.62 -62.93
N GLY A 111 16.91 -8.87 -61.91
CA GLY A 111 17.34 -9.55 -60.69
C GLY A 111 17.51 -11.05 -60.90
N VAL A 112 17.96 -11.72 -59.84
CA VAL A 112 18.10 -13.18 -59.77
C VAL A 112 17.04 -13.73 -58.81
N ALA A 113 16.41 -14.83 -59.20
CA ALA A 113 15.45 -15.57 -58.41
C ALA A 113 16.01 -16.94 -57.98
N ILE A 114 15.71 -17.31 -56.74
CA ILE A 114 15.99 -18.60 -56.13
C ILE A 114 14.66 -19.31 -55.95
N ASN A 115 14.47 -20.40 -56.68
CA ASN A 115 13.19 -21.09 -56.79
C ASN A 115 13.34 -22.53 -56.29
N ALA A 116 12.55 -22.91 -55.29
CA ALA A 116 12.38 -24.32 -54.94
C ALA A 116 11.21 -24.91 -55.73
N TYR A 117 11.37 -26.15 -56.21
CA TYR A 117 10.39 -26.82 -57.03
C TYR A 117 9.97 -28.18 -56.48
N ASP A 118 8.71 -28.48 -56.76
CA ASP A 118 8.10 -29.79 -56.72
C ASP A 118 7.92 -30.30 -58.17
N LEU A 119 8.57 -31.41 -58.52
CA LEU A 119 8.62 -31.94 -59.90
C LEU A 119 7.84 -33.25 -60.01
N PHE A 120 6.70 -33.31 -60.69
CA PHE A 120 5.93 -34.56 -60.86
C PHE A 120 5.62 -34.83 -62.34
N GLY A 121 6.12 -35.96 -62.86
CA GLY A 121 6.08 -36.25 -64.29
C GLY A 121 6.78 -35.16 -65.10
N ASN A 122 6.08 -34.55 -66.06
CA ASN A 122 6.57 -33.40 -66.83
C ASN A 122 6.17 -32.04 -66.23
N SER A 123 5.54 -32.02 -65.04
CA SER A 123 5.11 -30.78 -64.38
C SER A 123 6.15 -30.31 -63.36
N ALA A 124 6.38 -29.00 -63.34
CA ALA A 124 7.19 -28.33 -62.32
C ALA A 124 6.33 -27.26 -61.64
N LYS A 125 6.27 -27.30 -60.31
CA LYS A 125 5.54 -26.32 -59.50
C LYS A 125 6.44 -25.68 -58.48
N ARG A 126 6.39 -24.35 -58.35
CA ARG A 126 7.23 -23.60 -57.42
C ARG A 126 6.66 -23.67 -56.00
N ILE A 127 7.53 -24.01 -55.07
CA ILE A 127 7.25 -24.04 -53.63
C ILE A 127 7.43 -22.61 -53.08
N PHE A 128 8.61 -22.02 -53.23
CA PHE A 128 8.89 -20.63 -52.86
C PHE A 128 9.76 -19.95 -53.92
N VAL A 129 9.74 -18.62 -53.91
CA VAL A 129 10.60 -17.78 -54.75
C VAL A 129 11.17 -16.65 -53.90
N ILE A 130 12.50 -16.56 -53.84
CA ILE A 130 13.21 -15.41 -53.27
C ILE A 130 13.93 -14.67 -54.41
N GLU A 131 13.63 -13.40 -54.60
CA GLU A 131 14.21 -12.55 -55.64
C GLU A 131 15.17 -11.53 -55.03
N LEU A 132 16.39 -11.46 -55.56
CA LEU A 132 17.29 -10.34 -55.35
C LEU A 132 17.17 -9.42 -56.57
N SER A 133 16.49 -8.30 -56.36
CA SER A 133 16.07 -7.37 -57.42
C SER A 133 17.11 -6.29 -57.71
N THR A 134 17.02 -5.65 -58.88
CA THR A 134 17.94 -4.59 -59.32
C THR A 134 17.86 -3.31 -58.49
N ASP A 135 16.79 -3.14 -57.70
CA ASP A 135 16.63 -2.03 -56.74
C ASP A 135 17.18 -2.36 -55.34
N ASN A 136 18.16 -3.27 -55.25
CA ASN A 136 18.84 -3.71 -54.02
C ASN A 136 17.91 -4.30 -52.95
N LYS A 137 16.72 -4.77 -53.34
CA LYS A 137 15.75 -5.41 -52.44
C LYS A 137 15.78 -6.92 -52.53
N ILE A 138 15.56 -7.57 -51.40
CA ILE A 138 15.27 -9.01 -51.30
C ILE A 138 13.77 -9.15 -51.15
N LYS A 139 13.12 -9.88 -52.07
CA LYS A 139 11.68 -10.06 -52.12
C LYS A 139 11.32 -11.54 -51.96
N ALA A 140 10.32 -11.84 -51.14
CA ALA A 140 9.71 -13.16 -51.06
C ALA A 140 8.30 -13.13 -51.66
N TYR A 141 7.90 -14.20 -52.36
CA TYR A 141 6.61 -14.26 -53.03
C TYR A 141 5.53 -14.93 -52.18
N ASN A 142 4.51 -14.17 -51.78
CA ASN A 142 3.30 -14.71 -51.15
C ASN A 142 2.27 -15.08 -52.23
N GLY A 143 2.24 -16.34 -52.65
CA GLY A 143 1.56 -16.70 -53.90
C GLY A 143 2.14 -15.90 -55.06
N SER A 144 1.32 -15.11 -55.77
CA SER A 144 1.80 -14.26 -56.88
C SER A 144 2.31 -12.88 -56.50
N ALA A 145 2.16 -12.45 -55.25
CA ALA A 145 2.58 -11.12 -54.80
C ALA A 145 4.03 -11.12 -54.29
N ALA A 146 4.87 -10.21 -54.80
CA ALA A 146 6.22 -10.01 -54.28
C ALA A 146 6.20 -9.05 -53.07
N VAL A 147 6.77 -9.48 -51.95
CA VAL A 147 6.85 -8.71 -50.69
C VAL A 147 8.32 -8.41 -50.39
N ASN A 148 8.64 -7.15 -50.09
CA ASN A 148 9.98 -6.77 -49.68
C ASN A 148 10.27 -7.28 -48.26
N ILE A 149 11.35 -8.06 -48.09
CA ILE A 149 11.72 -8.69 -46.82
C ILE A 149 13.13 -8.32 -46.34
N GLY A 150 13.86 -7.52 -47.11
CA GLY A 150 15.20 -7.09 -46.76
C GLY A 150 15.87 -6.35 -47.90
N VAL A 151 17.14 -5.99 -47.69
CA VAL A 151 18.00 -5.39 -48.70
C VAL A 151 19.27 -6.20 -48.86
N TRP A 152 19.88 -6.11 -50.03
CA TRP A 152 21.21 -6.66 -50.28
C TRP A 152 22.15 -5.55 -50.70
N THR A 153 23.42 -5.68 -50.33
CA THR A 153 24.48 -4.74 -50.70
C THR A 153 25.50 -5.44 -51.59
N SER A 154 25.96 -4.75 -52.63
CA SER A 154 26.99 -5.28 -53.53
C SER A 154 28.23 -5.68 -52.75
N LYS A 155 28.69 -6.91 -53.00
CA LYS A 155 29.88 -7.55 -52.41
C LYS A 155 29.75 -7.93 -50.93
N ASP A 156 28.59 -7.75 -50.31
CA ASP A 156 28.35 -8.19 -48.94
C ASP A 156 27.62 -9.53 -48.88
N TRP A 157 28.03 -10.37 -47.94
CA TRP A 157 27.38 -11.65 -47.69
C TRP A 157 26.04 -11.48 -46.97
N VAL A 158 25.00 -12.08 -47.52
CA VAL A 158 23.67 -12.20 -46.90
C VAL A 158 23.30 -13.67 -46.75
N ARG A 159 22.80 -14.04 -45.57
CA ARG A 159 22.24 -15.38 -45.31
C ARG A 159 20.74 -15.34 -45.54
N ILE A 160 20.24 -16.23 -46.38
CA ILE A 160 18.81 -16.42 -46.63
C ILE A 160 18.43 -17.83 -46.17
N SER A 161 17.53 -17.88 -45.19
CA SER A 161 17.06 -19.14 -44.60
C SER A 161 15.55 -19.26 -44.78
N VAL A 162 15.06 -20.39 -45.28
CA VAL A 162 13.65 -20.63 -45.56
C VAL A 162 13.20 -21.92 -44.89
N LYS A 163 12.10 -21.88 -44.14
CA LYS A 163 11.36 -23.06 -43.69
C LYS A 163 10.07 -23.16 -44.51
N ALA A 164 9.94 -24.21 -45.32
CA ALA A 164 8.71 -24.52 -46.06
C ALA A 164 7.96 -25.68 -45.41
N ASP A 165 6.75 -25.41 -44.91
CA ASP A 165 5.78 -26.42 -44.50
C ASP A 165 4.96 -26.84 -45.72
N LEU A 166 5.35 -27.95 -46.35
CA LEU A 166 4.71 -28.44 -47.57
C LEU A 166 3.29 -28.96 -47.32
N ALA A 167 2.97 -29.39 -46.10
CA ALA A 167 1.66 -29.90 -45.73
C ALA A 167 0.69 -28.75 -45.42
N GLY A 168 1.15 -27.74 -44.68
CA GLY A 168 0.41 -26.50 -44.41
C GLY A 168 0.35 -25.53 -45.59
N GLU A 169 1.13 -25.80 -46.65
CA GLU A 169 1.29 -24.95 -47.83
C GLU A 169 1.78 -23.53 -47.50
N LYS A 170 2.68 -23.44 -46.52
CA LYS A 170 3.27 -22.18 -46.04
C LYS A 170 4.77 -22.21 -46.08
N TYR A 171 5.40 -21.05 -46.06
CA TYR A 171 6.81 -20.93 -45.75
C TYR A 171 7.12 -19.65 -44.99
N LYS A 172 8.23 -19.66 -44.24
CA LYS A 172 8.78 -18.51 -43.53
C LYS A 172 10.21 -18.26 -43.98
N VAL A 173 10.64 -17.00 -43.89
CA VAL A 173 11.97 -16.57 -44.31
C VAL A 173 12.67 -15.88 -43.15
N ALA A 174 13.97 -16.10 -43.01
CA ALA A 174 14.84 -15.32 -42.15
C ALA A 174 16.00 -14.76 -42.97
N ILE A 175 16.39 -13.52 -42.66
CA ILE A 175 17.52 -12.81 -43.29
C ILE A 175 18.57 -12.58 -42.22
N ASN A 176 19.81 -13.03 -42.45
CA ASN A 176 20.91 -12.95 -41.49
C ASN A 176 20.56 -13.49 -40.08
N GLY A 177 19.80 -14.59 -40.04
CA GLY A 177 19.36 -15.24 -38.79
C GLY A 177 18.14 -14.60 -38.13
N VAL A 178 17.66 -13.45 -38.62
CA VAL A 178 16.47 -12.77 -38.08
C VAL A 178 15.23 -13.15 -38.87
N LEU A 179 14.22 -13.67 -38.18
CA LEU A 179 12.95 -14.07 -38.78
C LEU A 179 12.20 -12.86 -39.35
N VAL A 180 11.65 -13.00 -40.54
CA VAL A 180 10.70 -12.04 -41.12
C VAL A 180 9.32 -12.32 -40.54
N ASP A 181 8.67 -11.30 -39.96
CA ASP A 181 7.38 -11.43 -39.26
C ASP A 181 6.21 -11.91 -40.14
N THR A 182 6.40 -12.04 -41.44
CA THR A 182 5.38 -12.49 -42.40
C THR A 182 5.53 -13.99 -42.69
N GLU A 183 4.41 -14.73 -42.61
CA GLU A 183 4.30 -16.09 -43.15
C GLU A 183 3.71 -16.04 -44.57
N PHE A 184 4.32 -16.79 -45.49
CA PHE A 184 4.04 -16.75 -46.92
C PHE A 184 3.28 -18.00 -47.36
N ASN A 185 2.34 -17.86 -48.30
CA ASN A 185 1.80 -19.02 -49.03
C ASN A 185 2.82 -19.53 -50.04
N LEU A 186 2.79 -20.84 -50.36
CA LEU A 186 3.57 -21.36 -51.48
C LEU A 186 3.34 -20.55 -52.77
N ARG A 187 4.36 -20.49 -53.63
CA ARG A 187 4.35 -19.68 -54.86
C ARG A 187 3.17 -20.03 -55.76
N GLU A 188 2.84 -21.31 -55.86
CA GLU A 188 1.76 -21.86 -56.67
C GLU A 188 0.86 -22.77 -55.82
N SER A 189 -0.45 -22.69 -56.04
CA SER A 189 -1.40 -23.68 -55.53
C SER A 189 -1.55 -24.80 -56.56
N TYR A 190 -1.43 -26.05 -56.11
CA TYR A 190 -1.49 -27.23 -56.97
C TYR A 190 -1.68 -28.50 -56.14
N THR A 191 -2.20 -29.55 -56.77
CA THR A 191 -2.26 -30.90 -56.20
C THR A 191 -1.40 -31.84 -57.07
N PRO A 192 -0.29 -32.39 -56.54
CA PRO A 192 0.55 -33.31 -57.30
C PRO A 192 -0.22 -34.57 -57.73
N THR A 193 -0.05 -34.99 -58.98
CA THR A 193 -0.51 -36.32 -59.42
C THR A 193 0.56 -37.37 -59.11
N ALA A 194 0.15 -38.64 -58.97
CA ALA A 194 1.12 -39.73 -58.85
C ALA A 194 2.02 -39.80 -60.09
N SER A 195 3.31 -40.09 -59.89
CA SER A 195 4.29 -40.25 -60.98
C SER A 195 5.47 -41.09 -60.50
N GLY A 196 5.69 -42.26 -61.10
CA GLY A 196 6.71 -43.20 -60.63
C GLY A 196 6.50 -43.62 -59.18
N ALA A 197 7.52 -43.43 -58.33
CA ALA A 197 7.48 -43.71 -56.89
C ALA A 197 6.76 -42.61 -56.07
N ARG A 198 6.25 -41.55 -56.71
CA ARG A 198 5.56 -40.46 -56.03
C ARG A 198 4.10 -40.78 -55.75
N ILE A 199 3.67 -40.44 -54.54
CA ILE A 199 2.28 -40.54 -54.09
C ILE A 199 1.52 -39.27 -54.50
N ALA A 200 0.30 -39.43 -55.02
CA ALA A 200 -0.58 -38.32 -55.35
C ALA A 200 -0.90 -37.45 -54.12
N SER A 201 -1.19 -36.17 -54.34
CA SER A 201 -1.55 -35.18 -53.32
C SER A 201 -0.46 -34.81 -52.30
N ILE A 202 0.69 -35.51 -52.28
CA ILE A 202 1.80 -35.17 -51.38
C ILE A 202 2.76 -34.22 -52.10
N LYS A 203 2.87 -32.99 -51.59
CA LYS A 203 3.85 -32.00 -52.05
C LYS A 203 5.24 -32.34 -51.53
N GLN A 204 6.25 -32.18 -52.37
CA GLN A 204 7.60 -32.63 -52.08
C GLN A 204 8.67 -31.71 -52.71
N PHE A 205 9.78 -31.48 -52.02
CA PHE A 205 10.93 -30.78 -52.60
C PHE A 205 11.73 -31.69 -53.54
N HIS A 206 12.01 -31.23 -54.75
CA HIS A 206 12.72 -31.98 -55.79
C HIS A 206 13.94 -31.26 -56.35
N SER A 207 13.88 -29.94 -56.51
CA SER A 207 15.00 -29.18 -57.05
C SER A 207 15.03 -27.74 -56.56
N LEU A 208 16.22 -27.14 -56.60
CA LEU A 208 16.42 -25.70 -56.42
C LEU A 208 16.99 -25.11 -57.72
N ARG A 209 16.52 -23.93 -58.12
CA ARG A 209 16.94 -23.25 -59.35
C ARG A 209 17.34 -21.81 -59.07
N PHE A 210 18.45 -21.40 -59.67
CA PHE A 210 18.88 -20.01 -59.79
C PHE A 210 18.71 -19.57 -61.24
N ASN A 211 17.94 -18.50 -61.44
CA ASN A 211 17.72 -17.94 -62.77
C ASN A 211 17.47 -16.44 -62.69
N HIS A 212 17.54 -15.74 -63.82
CA HIS A 212 16.90 -14.43 -63.90
C HIS A 212 15.40 -14.57 -63.64
N THR A 213 14.70 -13.47 -63.36
CA THR A 213 13.26 -13.47 -63.02
C THR A 213 12.34 -14.30 -63.96
N SER A 214 12.80 -14.69 -65.16
CA SER A 214 12.37 -15.90 -65.86
C SER A 214 13.54 -16.65 -66.52
N ASP A 215 13.37 -17.95 -66.80
CA ASP A 215 14.42 -18.84 -67.35
C ASP A 215 15.02 -18.38 -68.70
N SER A 216 14.25 -17.72 -69.55
CA SER A 216 14.69 -17.26 -70.89
C SER A 216 15.22 -15.83 -70.93
N GLN A 217 15.24 -15.12 -69.80
CA GLN A 217 15.60 -13.71 -69.78
C GLN A 217 17.11 -13.51 -69.86
N VAL A 218 17.54 -12.69 -70.81
CA VAL A 218 18.92 -12.29 -71.03
C VAL A 218 19.25 -11.03 -70.23
N ALA A 219 20.28 -11.10 -69.38
CA ALA A 219 20.81 -9.96 -68.62
C ALA A 219 22.26 -10.24 -68.17
N SER A 220 22.98 -9.21 -67.72
CA SER A 220 24.25 -9.41 -67.02
C SER A 220 24.01 -9.46 -65.51
N SER A 221 24.53 -10.52 -64.88
CA SER A 221 24.46 -10.75 -63.44
C SER A 221 25.72 -11.44 -62.93
N GLU A 222 26.13 -11.13 -61.71
CA GLU A 222 27.23 -11.82 -61.03
C GLU A 222 26.95 -11.88 -59.52
N PHE A 223 27.08 -13.07 -58.93
CA PHE A 223 26.96 -13.31 -57.49
C PHE A 223 27.66 -14.60 -57.09
N PHE A 224 28.07 -14.68 -55.82
CA PHE A 224 28.70 -15.89 -55.26
C PHE A 224 27.76 -16.61 -54.30
N ILE A 225 27.94 -17.93 -54.18
CA ILE A 225 27.24 -18.79 -53.22
C ILE A 225 28.26 -19.60 -52.44
N ASP A 226 28.03 -19.73 -51.14
CA ASP A 226 28.79 -20.59 -50.24
C ASP A 226 27.85 -21.06 -49.09
N GLN A 227 28.27 -22.04 -48.29
CA GLN A 227 27.56 -22.56 -47.11
C GLN A 227 26.06 -22.80 -47.36
N MET A 228 25.77 -23.88 -48.08
CA MET A 228 24.44 -24.23 -48.53
C MET A 228 23.93 -25.50 -47.85
N TYR A 229 22.69 -25.46 -47.36
CA TYR A 229 21.99 -26.59 -46.76
C TYR A 229 20.56 -26.71 -47.28
N ILE A 230 20.12 -27.93 -47.59
CA ILE A 230 18.74 -28.29 -47.91
C ILE A 230 18.42 -29.63 -47.24
N GLY A 231 17.47 -29.66 -46.33
CA GLY A 231 17.08 -30.90 -45.65
C GLY A 231 15.91 -30.74 -44.69
N THR A 232 15.59 -31.80 -43.94
CA THR A 232 14.48 -31.81 -42.97
C THR A 232 14.93 -31.51 -41.53
N ASN A 233 16.24 -31.40 -41.25
CA ASN A 233 16.70 -30.88 -39.96
C ASN A 233 16.48 -29.37 -39.88
N PRO A 234 15.93 -28.86 -38.75
CA PRO A 234 15.83 -27.44 -38.51
C PRO A 234 17.18 -26.73 -38.49
N ILE A 235 17.20 -25.47 -38.92
CA ILE A 235 18.36 -24.59 -38.80
C ILE A 235 18.47 -24.17 -37.34
N HIS A 236 19.42 -24.75 -36.61
CA HIS A 236 19.45 -24.75 -35.14
C HIS A 236 19.55 -23.37 -34.48
N ASP A 237 20.12 -22.38 -35.15
CA ASP A 237 20.28 -21.02 -34.65
C ASP A 237 19.12 -20.09 -35.03
N ILE A 238 18.09 -20.59 -35.73
CA ILE A 238 16.91 -19.82 -36.13
C ILE A 238 15.63 -20.51 -35.62
N SER A 239 14.84 -19.81 -34.81
CA SER A 239 13.52 -20.28 -34.40
C SER A 239 12.45 -19.86 -35.40
N PHE A 240 12.00 -20.79 -36.24
CA PHE A 240 10.90 -20.57 -37.20
C PHE A 240 9.48 -20.72 -36.58
N GLY A 241 9.38 -20.91 -35.26
CA GLY A 241 8.15 -21.28 -34.57
C GLY A 241 7.81 -22.78 -34.69
N ALA A 242 7.05 -23.30 -33.73
CA ALA A 242 6.76 -24.75 -33.62
C ALA A 242 5.92 -25.29 -34.80
N SER A 243 6.19 -26.53 -35.21
CA SER A 243 5.37 -27.32 -36.14
C SER A 243 3.99 -27.63 -35.54
N ALA A 244 2.94 -27.73 -36.37
CA ALA A 244 1.56 -28.01 -35.94
C ALA A 244 1.37 -29.37 -35.22
N THR A 245 2.29 -30.32 -35.40
CA THR A 245 2.29 -31.64 -34.74
C THR A 245 3.28 -31.74 -33.57
N SER A 246 4.17 -30.76 -33.44
CA SER A 246 5.16 -30.69 -32.37
C SER A 246 4.49 -30.34 -31.04
N ARG A 247 4.88 -31.05 -29.98
CA ARG A 247 4.42 -30.93 -28.60
C ARG A 247 5.62 -30.83 -27.67
N THR A 248 5.43 -30.15 -26.55
CA THR A 248 6.43 -30.11 -25.48
C THR A 248 5.99 -31.00 -24.33
N ILE A 249 6.98 -31.62 -23.66
CA ILE A 249 6.78 -32.24 -22.37
C ILE A 249 7.59 -31.44 -21.35
N THR A 250 6.90 -30.79 -20.42
CA THR A 250 7.52 -30.03 -19.33
C THR A 250 7.72 -30.96 -18.15
N LEU A 251 8.96 -31.17 -17.71
CA LEU A 251 9.26 -31.98 -16.53
C LEU A 251 9.21 -31.12 -15.26
N SER A 252 8.41 -31.55 -14.28
CA SER A 252 8.48 -31.06 -12.90
C SER A 252 9.21 -32.08 -12.05
N GLN A 253 10.50 -31.87 -11.79
CA GLN A 253 11.31 -32.80 -11.00
C GLN A 253 10.76 -32.90 -9.55
N PRO A 254 10.68 -34.12 -8.98
CA PRO A 254 10.20 -34.33 -7.62
C PRO A 254 11.24 -33.88 -6.58
N ASP A 255 10.81 -33.73 -5.32
CA ASP A 255 11.70 -33.40 -4.19
C ASP A 255 12.78 -34.46 -3.97
N TYR A 256 12.45 -35.74 -4.24
CA TYR A 256 13.38 -36.87 -4.19
C TYR A 256 13.35 -37.65 -5.50
N GLY A 257 14.52 -37.86 -6.08
CA GLY A 257 14.70 -38.61 -7.32
C GLY A 257 14.79 -37.74 -8.57
N THR A 258 14.76 -38.38 -9.73
CA THR A 258 14.86 -37.70 -11.02
C THR A 258 13.97 -38.39 -12.05
N ILE A 259 13.19 -37.59 -12.76
CA ILE A 259 12.40 -38.01 -13.91
C ILE A 259 13.24 -37.81 -15.16
N THR A 260 13.35 -38.85 -15.95
CA THR A 260 13.95 -38.82 -17.29
C THR A 260 12.96 -39.33 -18.32
N LEU A 261 13.02 -38.81 -19.55
CA LEU A 261 12.21 -39.27 -20.66
C LEU A 261 13.06 -40.12 -21.62
N SER A 262 12.45 -41.14 -22.20
CA SER A 262 13.04 -41.93 -23.28
C SER A 262 12.01 -42.10 -24.41
N PRO A 263 12.26 -41.54 -25.61
CA PRO A 263 13.41 -40.67 -25.93
C PRO A 263 13.31 -39.30 -25.23
N ALA A 264 14.46 -38.72 -24.87
CA ALA A 264 14.55 -37.33 -24.43
C ALA A 264 14.83 -36.45 -25.65
N THR A 265 13.83 -35.66 -26.07
CA THR A 265 13.94 -34.77 -27.23
C THR A 265 13.42 -33.38 -26.88
N ALA A 266 13.91 -32.34 -27.56
CA ALA A 266 13.47 -30.96 -27.34
C ALA A 266 12.00 -30.74 -27.74
N SER A 267 11.47 -31.59 -28.61
CA SER A 267 10.06 -31.64 -28.99
C SER A 267 9.62 -33.07 -29.27
N TYR A 268 8.33 -33.32 -29.14
CA TYR A 268 7.68 -34.60 -29.33
C TYR A 268 6.58 -34.50 -30.40
N GLU A 269 6.32 -35.55 -31.15
CA GLU A 269 5.20 -35.56 -32.10
C GLU A 269 3.90 -35.99 -31.42
N LEU A 270 2.77 -35.43 -31.86
CA LEU A 270 1.45 -35.89 -31.44
C LEU A 270 1.29 -37.39 -31.76
N GLY A 271 0.99 -38.20 -30.74
CA GLY A 271 0.89 -39.65 -30.79
C GLY A 271 2.21 -40.40 -30.52
N GLN A 272 3.34 -39.70 -30.38
CA GLN A 272 4.64 -40.31 -30.09
C GLN A 272 4.59 -41.08 -28.77
N GLN A 273 5.12 -42.31 -28.77
CA GLN A 273 5.34 -43.07 -27.55
C GLN A 273 6.57 -42.54 -26.81
N VAL A 274 6.38 -42.18 -25.55
CA VAL A 274 7.43 -41.71 -24.64
C VAL A 274 7.34 -42.52 -23.36
N THR A 275 8.49 -42.87 -22.79
CA THR A 275 8.58 -43.50 -21.47
C THR A 275 9.16 -42.52 -20.47
N ALA A 276 8.41 -42.22 -19.41
CA ALA A 276 8.93 -41.52 -18.24
C ALA A 276 9.47 -42.55 -17.24
N THR A 277 10.70 -42.33 -16.78
CA THR A 277 11.35 -43.12 -15.75
C THR A 277 11.66 -42.23 -14.56
N LEU A 278 11.08 -42.55 -13.41
CA LEU A 278 11.38 -41.96 -12.12
C LEU A 278 12.42 -42.83 -11.42
N THR A 279 13.64 -42.31 -11.31
CA THR A 279 14.70 -42.94 -10.53
C THR A 279 14.65 -42.39 -9.10
N LEU A 280 14.53 -43.27 -8.10
CA LEU A 280 14.47 -42.89 -6.69
C LEU A 280 15.71 -43.37 -5.92
N PRO A 281 16.21 -42.59 -4.94
CA PRO A 281 17.16 -43.09 -3.97
C PRO A 281 16.56 -44.21 -3.12
N GLN A 282 17.43 -45.04 -2.52
CA GLN A 282 17.00 -46.11 -1.62
C GLN A 282 16.15 -45.56 -0.45
N GLY A 283 15.03 -46.20 -0.18
CA GLY A 283 14.09 -45.85 0.90
C GLY A 283 13.06 -44.78 0.53
N TYR A 284 13.02 -44.36 -0.74
CA TYR A 284 11.97 -43.51 -1.27
C TYR A 284 11.04 -44.29 -2.20
N LYS A 285 9.77 -43.88 -2.24
CA LYS A 285 8.75 -44.43 -3.13
C LYS A 285 8.07 -43.34 -3.95
N ASN A 286 7.49 -43.77 -5.07
CA ASN A 286 6.61 -42.93 -5.86
C ASN A 286 5.22 -42.93 -5.23
N ASN A 287 4.75 -41.78 -4.75
CA ASN A 287 3.39 -41.61 -4.24
C ASN A 287 2.39 -41.32 -5.36
N GLY A 288 2.87 -40.97 -6.56
CA GLY A 288 2.05 -40.79 -7.74
C GLY A 288 2.74 -39.91 -8.77
N TRP A 289 2.67 -40.26 -10.05
CA TRP A 289 2.90 -39.29 -11.12
C TRP A 289 1.90 -38.13 -11.02
N THR A 290 2.34 -36.92 -11.41
CA THR A 290 1.55 -35.69 -11.41
C THR A 290 1.60 -35.02 -12.78
N GLY A 291 0.75 -34.01 -12.98
CA GLY A 291 0.51 -33.41 -14.28
C GLY A 291 -0.39 -34.32 -15.12
N ASP A 292 0.05 -34.65 -16.32
CA ASP A 292 -0.72 -35.45 -17.29
C ASP A 292 -0.50 -36.97 -17.16
N LEU A 293 0.32 -37.39 -16.21
CA LEU A 293 0.48 -38.80 -15.84
C LEU A 293 -0.12 -39.08 -14.46
N SER A 294 -0.44 -40.34 -14.20
CA SER A 294 -0.95 -40.87 -12.92
C SER A 294 -0.33 -42.22 -12.59
N GLY A 295 -0.62 -42.83 -11.44
CA GLY A 295 -0.08 -44.14 -11.05
C GLY A 295 1.22 -44.06 -10.25
N THR A 296 1.67 -45.19 -9.70
CA THR A 296 2.79 -45.27 -8.73
C THR A 296 3.98 -46.08 -9.24
N GLU A 297 3.91 -46.58 -10.48
CA GLU A 297 5.01 -47.25 -11.15
C GLU A 297 6.21 -46.31 -11.34
N LEU A 298 7.44 -46.86 -11.29
CA LEU A 298 8.66 -46.08 -11.52
C LEU A 298 8.96 -45.85 -13.00
N VAL A 299 8.32 -46.63 -13.89
CA VAL A 299 8.46 -46.52 -15.34
C VAL A 299 7.08 -46.52 -15.94
N LYS A 300 6.74 -45.46 -16.68
CA LYS A 300 5.44 -45.30 -17.32
C LYS A 300 5.59 -44.90 -18.77
N SER A 301 5.06 -45.72 -19.68
CA SER A 301 4.94 -45.38 -21.10
C SER A 301 3.60 -44.69 -21.37
N PHE A 302 3.60 -43.69 -22.24
CA PHE A 302 2.41 -42.93 -22.63
C PHE A 302 2.54 -42.37 -24.05
N SER A 303 1.39 -42.09 -24.66
CA SER A 303 1.29 -41.37 -25.93
C SER A 303 1.26 -39.87 -25.67
N VAL A 304 2.01 -39.09 -26.44
CA VAL A 304 1.93 -37.63 -26.40
C VAL A 304 0.62 -37.17 -27.03
N THR A 305 -0.35 -36.72 -26.23
CA THR A 305 -1.69 -36.33 -26.69
C THR A 305 -1.85 -34.81 -26.89
N GLY A 306 -0.87 -34.04 -26.42
CA GLY A 306 -0.86 -32.58 -26.43
C GLY A 306 0.46 -32.08 -25.84
N ASN A 307 0.55 -30.79 -25.50
CA ASN A 307 1.62 -30.33 -24.64
C ASN A 307 1.35 -30.91 -23.25
N MET A 308 2.33 -31.62 -22.69
CA MET A 308 2.15 -32.33 -21.44
C MET A 308 3.06 -31.76 -20.35
N THR A 309 2.63 -31.87 -19.11
CA THR A 309 3.45 -31.67 -17.91
C THR A 309 3.58 -33.02 -17.22
N VAL A 310 4.81 -33.45 -16.94
CA VAL A 310 5.09 -34.71 -16.25
C VAL A 310 5.86 -34.40 -14.98
N GLY A 311 5.25 -34.68 -13.84
CA GLY A 311 5.91 -34.62 -12.55
C GLY A 311 5.66 -35.89 -11.75
N ALA A 312 6.20 -35.93 -10.54
CA ALA A 312 5.86 -36.97 -9.58
C ALA A 312 5.85 -36.40 -8.17
N THR A 313 4.98 -36.95 -7.32
CA THR A 313 5.03 -36.78 -5.89
C THR A 313 5.77 -37.98 -5.32
N THR A 314 6.88 -37.72 -4.63
CA THR A 314 7.69 -38.78 -4.01
C THR A 314 7.65 -38.65 -2.51
N GLY A 315 7.90 -39.74 -1.80
CA GLY A 315 7.87 -39.74 -0.35
C GLY A 315 8.72 -40.84 0.24
N VAL A 316 8.93 -40.72 1.55
CA VAL A 316 9.65 -41.74 2.32
C VAL A 316 8.84 -43.03 2.33
N ASP A 317 9.50 -44.14 2.03
CA ASP A 317 8.94 -45.46 2.23
C ASP A 317 9.08 -45.84 3.70
N LEU A 318 8.00 -45.71 4.48
CA LEU A 318 8.02 -46.02 5.91
C LEU A 318 8.30 -47.50 6.21
N GLY A 319 8.13 -48.41 5.23
CA GLY A 319 8.47 -49.82 5.37
C GLY A 319 9.99 -50.09 5.27
N ASN A 320 10.73 -49.19 4.65
CA ASN A 320 12.18 -49.27 4.49
C ASN A 320 12.77 -47.84 4.37
N PRO A 321 12.69 -47.02 5.43
CA PRO A 321 13.01 -45.60 5.31
C PRO A 321 14.51 -45.38 5.06
N PRO A 322 14.90 -44.28 4.42
CA PRO A 322 16.30 -43.90 4.30
C PRO A 322 16.91 -43.68 5.69
N PRO A 323 18.24 -43.80 5.84
CA PRO A 323 18.89 -43.41 7.07
C PRO A 323 18.63 -41.93 7.37
N GLN A 324 18.50 -41.59 8.65
CA GLN A 324 18.39 -40.22 9.12
C GLN A 324 19.74 -39.68 9.56
N TYR A 325 19.97 -38.40 9.31
CA TYR A 325 21.14 -37.64 9.73
C TYR A 325 20.73 -36.41 10.53
N VAL A 326 21.59 -36.02 11.46
CA VAL A 326 21.39 -34.88 12.35
C VAL A 326 22.15 -33.67 11.79
N ILE A 327 21.50 -32.50 11.77
CA ILE A 327 22.18 -31.21 11.68
C ILE A 327 22.34 -30.62 13.08
N SER A 328 23.55 -30.69 13.62
CA SER A 328 23.90 -30.01 14.88
C SER A 328 24.18 -28.54 14.60
N ILE A 329 23.51 -27.63 15.30
CA ILE A 329 23.67 -26.19 15.12
C ILE A 329 24.45 -25.61 16.29
N ASN A 330 25.64 -25.11 16.03
CA ASN A 330 26.39 -24.26 16.94
C ASN A 330 25.89 -22.83 16.77
N GLN A 331 24.90 -22.43 17.58
CA GLN A 331 24.34 -21.08 17.51
C GLN A 331 25.42 -20.03 17.79
N PRO A 332 25.58 -19.02 16.92
CA PRO A 332 26.53 -17.94 17.18
C PRO A 332 26.04 -17.05 18.33
N VAL A 333 26.98 -16.35 18.98
CA VAL A 333 26.63 -15.23 19.86
C VAL A 333 26.11 -14.09 18.98
N ASN A 334 25.04 -13.41 19.40
CA ASN A 334 24.41 -12.28 18.68
C ASN A 334 23.86 -12.63 17.28
N GLY A 335 23.48 -13.89 17.07
CA GLY A 335 22.75 -14.32 15.89
C GLY A 335 21.99 -15.62 16.11
N GLN A 336 21.15 -15.97 15.16
CA GLN A 336 20.30 -17.15 15.20
C GLN A 336 20.26 -17.80 13.83
N ILE A 337 20.68 -19.06 13.79
CA ILE A 337 20.55 -19.94 12.62
C ILE A 337 19.22 -20.68 12.74
N THR A 338 18.42 -20.64 11.67
CA THR A 338 17.19 -21.42 11.53
C THR A 338 17.29 -22.35 10.32
N LEU A 339 16.61 -23.49 10.37
CA LEU A 339 16.55 -24.48 9.30
C LEU A 339 15.15 -24.52 8.68
N SER A 340 15.07 -24.63 7.36
CA SER A 340 13.85 -24.86 6.60
C SER A 340 14.03 -26.01 5.60
N PRO A 341 13.21 -27.07 5.64
CA PRO A 341 12.15 -27.29 6.63
C PRO A 341 12.73 -27.53 8.04
N ALA A 342 11.98 -27.16 9.08
CA ALA A 342 12.31 -27.53 10.46
C ALA A 342 11.94 -28.99 10.71
N ALA A 343 12.74 -29.72 11.49
CA ALA A 343 12.47 -31.11 11.87
C ALA A 343 12.72 -31.33 13.37
N ALA A 344 12.03 -32.32 13.95
CA ALA A 344 12.25 -32.72 15.34
C ALA A 344 13.71 -33.19 15.54
N ASP A 345 14.35 -32.70 16.60
CA ASP A 345 15.77 -32.92 16.90
C ASP A 345 16.74 -32.57 15.75
N ASN A 346 16.32 -31.76 14.78
CA ASN A 346 17.04 -31.51 13.52
C ASN A 346 17.48 -32.82 12.80
N LYS A 347 16.65 -33.87 12.89
CA LYS A 347 16.83 -35.14 12.17
C LYS A 347 16.10 -35.11 10.84
N TYR A 348 16.83 -35.42 9.78
CA TYR A 348 16.32 -35.40 8.41
C TYR A 348 16.71 -36.70 7.71
N TYR A 349 15.91 -37.14 6.76
CA TYR A 349 16.27 -38.30 5.93
C TYR A 349 17.43 -37.93 4.97
N LYS A 350 18.25 -38.91 4.63
CA LYS A 350 19.28 -38.78 3.59
C LYS A 350 18.66 -38.25 2.29
N GLU A 351 19.35 -37.35 1.60
CA GLU A 351 18.89 -36.59 0.42
C GLU A 351 17.89 -35.46 0.71
N THR A 352 17.45 -35.23 1.95
CA THR A 352 16.62 -34.05 2.25
C THR A 352 17.42 -32.77 2.01
N LYS A 353 16.83 -31.86 1.22
CA LYS A 353 17.34 -30.52 1.01
C LYS A 353 16.89 -29.61 2.16
N VAL A 354 17.84 -29.10 2.94
CA VAL A 354 17.60 -28.20 4.08
C VAL A 354 18.29 -26.86 3.82
N THR A 355 17.59 -25.76 4.06
CA THR A 355 18.12 -24.40 3.96
C THR A 355 18.40 -23.84 5.35
N ALA A 356 19.65 -23.50 5.63
CA ALA A 356 20.05 -22.77 6.81
C ALA A 356 19.99 -21.26 6.53
N THR A 357 19.41 -20.48 7.44
CA THR A 357 19.33 -19.01 7.35
C THR A 357 19.88 -18.39 8.63
N ILE A 358 20.75 -17.40 8.51
CA ILE A 358 21.30 -16.63 9.63
C ILE A 358 20.64 -15.26 9.71
N VAL A 359 20.16 -14.92 10.90
CA VAL A 359 19.81 -13.54 11.29
C VAL A 359 20.74 -13.15 12.43
N TYR A 360 21.18 -11.89 12.47
CA TYR A 360 22.11 -11.42 13.50
C TYR A 360 21.78 -10.01 13.95
N ASP A 361 22.31 -9.64 15.12
CA ASP A 361 22.05 -8.35 15.74
C ASP A 361 22.55 -7.21 14.88
N ALA A 362 21.84 -6.08 14.90
CA ALA A 362 22.13 -4.93 14.03
C ALA A 362 23.53 -4.33 14.23
N CYS A 363 24.16 -4.56 15.38
CA CYS A 363 25.52 -4.09 15.70
C CYS A 363 26.63 -5.07 15.28
N SER A 364 26.25 -6.21 14.71
CA SER A 364 27.14 -7.30 14.34
C SER A 364 27.26 -7.43 12.82
N GLN A 365 28.28 -8.14 12.38
CA GLN A 365 28.49 -8.52 10.98
C GLN A 365 28.61 -10.04 10.85
N PHE A 366 28.04 -10.57 9.78
CA PHE A 366 28.21 -11.97 9.40
C PHE A 366 29.48 -12.14 8.58
N ASN A 367 30.48 -12.79 9.18
CA ASN A 367 31.78 -13.05 8.57
C ASN A 367 31.79 -14.37 7.76
N GLY A 368 30.70 -15.13 7.81
CA GLY A 368 30.52 -16.35 7.04
C GLY A 368 30.12 -17.56 7.88
N TRP A 369 29.66 -18.61 7.20
CA TRP A 369 29.30 -19.87 7.81
C TRP A 369 30.54 -20.63 8.32
N THR A 370 30.36 -21.44 9.37
CA THR A 370 31.39 -22.30 9.95
C THR A 370 30.92 -23.75 10.03
N GLY A 371 31.85 -24.68 10.25
CA GLY A 371 31.57 -26.11 10.30
C GLY A 371 31.36 -26.68 8.90
N GLY A 372 30.23 -27.34 8.69
CA GLY A 372 29.85 -28.00 7.43
C GLY A 372 29.31 -27.08 6.34
N LEU A 373 29.19 -25.78 6.62
CA LEU A 373 28.80 -24.75 5.67
C LEU A 373 29.96 -23.75 5.46
N THR A 374 29.96 -23.10 4.31
CA THR A 374 30.97 -22.10 3.89
C THR A 374 30.30 -20.91 3.19
N GLY A 375 31.03 -19.82 2.98
CA GLY A 375 30.53 -18.64 2.26
C GLY A 375 29.83 -17.63 3.16
N ASN A 376 29.39 -16.52 2.56
CA ASN A 376 28.88 -15.32 3.23
C ASN A 376 27.41 -14.99 2.88
N GLU A 377 26.71 -15.92 2.23
CA GLU A 377 25.29 -15.80 1.92
C GLU A 377 24.46 -15.96 3.20
N LEU A 378 23.46 -15.09 3.43
CA LEU A 378 22.61 -15.15 4.63
C LEU A 378 21.72 -16.40 4.70
N SER A 379 21.54 -17.08 3.57
CA SER A 379 20.85 -18.38 3.49
C SER A 379 21.64 -19.32 2.59
N LYS A 380 21.76 -20.58 2.99
CA LYS A 380 22.46 -21.62 2.23
C LYS A 380 21.72 -22.95 2.29
N SER A 381 21.40 -23.53 1.12
CA SER A 381 20.80 -24.86 1.04
C SER A 381 21.85 -25.97 0.96
N ILE A 382 21.58 -27.09 1.63
CA ILE A 382 22.38 -28.31 1.58
C ILE A 382 21.49 -29.52 1.31
N THR A 383 22.03 -30.52 0.63
CA THR A 383 21.44 -31.86 0.55
C THR A 383 22.19 -32.77 1.51
N LEU A 384 21.48 -33.40 2.44
CA LEU A 384 22.10 -34.22 3.49
C LEU A 384 22.59 -35.58 2.98
N SER A 385 23.90 -35.81 3.04
CA SER A 385 24.52 -37.11 2.75
C SER A 385 25.09 -37.81 3.99
N GLY A 386 25.15 -37.11 5.14
CA GLY A 386 25.65 -37.58 6.43
C GLY A 386 25.37 -36.57 7.55
N ASN A 387 25.72 -36.91 8.80
CA ASN A 387 25.62 -35.97 9.93
C ASN A 387 26.47 -34.71 9.67
N LEU A 388 25.96 -33.54 10.05
CA LEU A 388 26.60 -32.26 9.79
C LEU A 388 26.54 -31.37 11.03
N THR A 389 27.64 -30.69 11.36
CA THR A 389 27.61 -29.59 12.34
C THR A 389 27.77 -28.27 11.60
N ILE A 390 26.87 -27.31 11.81
CA ILE A 390 26.91 -25.99 11.18
C ILE A 390 26.98 -24.90 12.25
N GLY A 391 27.57 -23.76 11.92
CA GLY A 391 27.59 -22.57 12.76
C GLY A 391 27.79 -21.31 11.92
N ALA A 392 27.91 -20.17 12.57
CA ALA A 392 28.17 -18.90 11.92
C ALA A 392 29.24 -18.13 12.70
N ASN A 393 30.11 -17.43 11.98
CA ASN A 393 31.01 -16.45 12.58
C ASN A 393 30.32 -15.08 12.55
N ILE A 394 29.86 -14.63 13.72
CA ILE A 394 29.32 -13.30 13.92
C ILE A 394 30.35 -12.49 14.70
N GLY A 395 30.87 -11.43 14.06
CA GLY A 395 31.79 -10.49 14.70
C GLY A 395 31.11 -9.15 14.98
N GLU A 396 31.70 -8.35 15.86
CA GLU A 396 31.29 -6.95 15.99
C GLU A 396 31.73 -6.13 14.78
N ILE A 397 30.98 -5.06 14.49
CA ILE A 397 31.39 -4.07 13.49
C ILE A 397 32.51 -3.22 14.07
N THR A 398 33.75 -3.58 13.72
CA THR A 398 34.99 -2.91 14.16
C THR A 398 35.40 -1.75 13.27
N THR A 399 34.77 -1.56 12.11
CA THR A 399 35.04 -0.43 11.22
C THR A 399 34.88 0.89 11.99
N PRO A 400 35.91 1.74 12.06
CA PRO A 400 35.81 3.02 12.73
C PRO A 400 34.82 3.93 12.02
N ALA A 401 34.07 4.72 12.80
CA ALA A 401 33.21 5.77 12.28
C ALA A 401 34.04 6.88 11.64
N VAL A 402 33.63 7.37 10.48
CA VAL A 402 34.30 8.44 9.75
C VAL A 402 33.35 9.59 9.48
N LYS A 403 33.83 10.82 9.67
CA LYS A 403 33.17 12.04 9.20
C LYS A 403 33.63 12.35 7.77
N ARG A 404 32.70 12.41 6.80
CA ARG A 404 32.95 12.83 5.42
C ARG A 404 32.27 14.17 5.17
N VAL A 405 33.04 15.17 4.78
CA VAL A 405 32.51 16.47 4.32
C VAL A 405 32.36 16.40 2.80
N VAL A 406 31.20 16.79 2.28
CA VAL A 406 30.92 16.76 0.82
C VAL A 406 30.44 18.12 0.34
N THR A 407 30.92 18.53 -0.83
CA THR A 407 30.66 19.83 -1.46
C THR A 407 29.98 19.72 -2.82
N THR A 408 30.05 18.53 -3.45
CA THR A 408 29.47 18.29 -4.78
C THR A 408 28.51 17.09 -4.78
N VAL A 409 27.65 17.01 -5.79
CA VAL A 409 26.76 15.85 -6.00
C VAL A 409 27.55 14.55 -6.16
N ALA A 410 28.69 14.58 -6.86
CA ALA A 410 29.52 13.40 -7.07
C ALA A 410 30.10 12.89 -5.74
N GLU A 411 30.71 13.78 -4.95
CA GLU A 411 31.22 13.46 -3.61
C GLU A 411 30.12 12.92 -2.69
N PHE A 412 28.93 13.53 -2.74
CA PHE A 412 27.81 13.10 -1.90
C PHE A 412 27.35 11.69 -2.28
N LYS A 413 27.17 11.39 -3.58
CA LYS A 413 26.84 10.03 -4.05
C LYS A 413 27.91 9.02 -3.62
N THR A 414 29.20 9.34 -3.79
CA THR A 414 30.30 8.48 -3.34
C THR A 414 30.29 8.24 -1.84
N ALA A 415 30.07 9.29 -1.03
CA ALA A 415 30.00 9.17 0.41
C ALA A 415 28.82 8.28 0.86
N LEU A 416 27.65 8.44 0.24
CA LEU A 416 26.45 7.63 0.52
C LEU A 416 26.67 6.14 0.21
N SER A 417 27.39 5.81 -0.87
CA SER A 417 27.73 4.43 -1.22
C SER A 417 28.78 3.80 -0.28
N ALA A 418 29.62 4.62 0.37
CA ALA A 418 30.73 4.17 1.20
C ALA A 418 30.43 4.15 2.71
N MET A 419 29.18 4.41 3.12
CA MET A 419 28.82 4.54 4.54
C MET A 419 29.02 3.24 5.33
N ASN A 420 29.37 3.39 6.60
CA ASN A 420 29.42 2.35 7.61
C ASN A 420 28.70 2.81 8.89
N PRO A 421 28.28 1.88 9.76
CA PRO A 421 27.70 2.23 11.06
C PRO A 421 28.57 3.22 11.85
N GLY A 422 27.96 4.32 12.28
CA GLY A 422 28.59 5.40 13.03
C GLY A 422 29.07 6.57 12.17
N ASP A 423 29.07 6.43 10.85
CA ASP A 423 29.55 7.48 9.95
C ASP A 423 28.68 8.74 10.00
N VAL A 424 29.34 9.88 9.82
CA VAL A 424 28.70 11.19 9.63
C VAL A 424 29.00 11.70 8.23
N ILE A 425 27.98 11.91 7.41
CA ILE A 425 28.11 12.70 6.17
C ILE A 425 27.63 14.12 6.47
N GLU A 426 28.55 15.08 6.37
CA GLU A 426 28.26 16.50 6.51
C GLU A 426 28.27 17.17 5.14
N VAL A 427 27.13 17.72 4.76
CA VAL A 427 26.90 18.29 3.43
C VAL A 427 26.99 19.82 3.51
N GLU A 428 27.92 20.40 2.76
CA GLU A 428 28.11 21.86 2.67
C GLU A 428 26.91 22.54 1.99
N ASP A 429 26.80 23.85 2.15
CA ASP A 429 25.73 24.64 1.55
C ASP A 429 25.73 24.51 0.02
N GLY A 430 24.55 24.34 -0.58
CA GLY A 430 24.46 24.12 -2.02
C GLY A 430 23.20 23.36 -2.43
N SER A 431 23.12 23.04 -3.72
CA SER A 431 21.99 22.31 -4.31
C SER A 431 22.44 20.95 -4.82
N TYR A 432 21.78 19.89 -4.35
CA TYR A 432 22.17 18.50 -4.57
C TYR A 432 21.01 17.71 -5.19
N ASN A 433 21.06 17.50 -6.50
CA ASN A 433 20.16 16.58 -7.18
C ASN A 433 20.77 15.18 -7.21
N LEU A 434 20.25 14.27 -6.39
CA LEU A 434 20.77 12.92 -6.26
C LEU A 434 20.14 11.92 -7.25
N SER A 435 19.23 12.38 -8.11
CA SER A 435 18.59 11.56 -9.15
C SER A 435 17.84 10.35 -8.58
N ALA A 436 17.11 10.53 -7.46
CA ALA A 436 16.39 9.46 -6.77
C ALA A 436 17.29 8.30 -6.30
N LEU A 437 18.51 8.61 -5.85
CA LEU A 437 19.44 7.60 -5.33
C LEU A 437 18.81 6.79 -4.20
N THR A 438 18.90 5.46 -4.33
CA THR A 438 18.54 4.51 -3.27
C THR A 438 19.75 4.21 -2.40
N ILE A 439 19.59 4.29 -1.09
CA ILE A 439 20.59 3.89 -0.11
C ILE A 439 20.05 2.75 0.77
N THR A 440 20.89 1.75 1.02
CA THR A 440 20.52 0.49 1.69
C THR A 440 21.38 0.16 2.91
N ARG A 441 22.35 1.00 3.22
CA ARG A 441 23.30 0.75 4.31
C ARG A 441 22.68 1.14 5.66
N SER A 442 22.62 0.19 6.58
CA SER A 442 22.17 0.42 7.95
C SER A 442 23.30 0.94 8.84
N GLY A 443 22.94 1.77 9.82
CA GLY A 443 23.71 1.92 11.05
C GLY A 443 23.33 0.85 12.06
N CYS A 444 23.68 1.07 13.33
CA CYS A 444 23.21 0.24 14.43
C CYS A 444 22.88 1.10 15.66
N GLN A 445 22.29 0.49 16.70
CA GLN A 445 21.82 1.24 17.89
C GLN A 445 22.92 2.05 18.57
N THR A 446 24.13 1.50 18.65
CA THR A 446 25.28 2.15 19.29
C THR A 446 26.12 2.98 18.31
N LYS A 447 25.95 2.77 17.00
CA LYS A 447 26.65 3.47 15.93
C LYS A 447 25.66 3.84 14.80
N PRO A 448 24.71 4.77 15.04
CA PRO A 448 23.80 5.21 13.99
C PRO A 448 24.55 5.99 12.91
N ILE A 449 24.05 5.93 11.67
CA ILE A 449 24.55 6.77 10.58
C ILE A 449 23.85 8.12 10.64
N VAL A 450 24.59 9.22 10.47
CA VAL A 450 24.03 10.58 10.43
C VAL A 450 24.40 11.25 9.12
N ILE A 451 23.40 11.62 8.32
CA ILE A 451 23.57 12.46 7.13
C ILE A 451 22.97 13.82 7.49
N ARG A 452 23.79 14.88 7.46
CA ARG A 452 23.37 16.21 7.91
C ARG A 452 23.84 17.33 6.99
N ALA A 453 23.02 18.36 6.84
CA ALA A 453 23.50 19.64 6.36
C ALA A 453 24.45 20.26 7.38
N LYS A 454 25.49 20.96 6.91
CA LYS A 454 26.40 21.73 7.77
C LYS A 454 25.68 22.90 8.41
N ASN A 455 24.96 23.68 7.60
CA ASN A 455 24.08 24.76 8.05
C ASN A 455 22.63 24.39 7.74
N GLN A 456 21.77 24.44 8.75
CA GLN A 456 20.37 24.03 8.62
C GLN A 456 19.65 24.83 7.52
N GLY A 457 18.98 24.10 6.62
CA GLY A 457 18.23 24.64 5.48
C GLY A 457 19.08 25.11 4.30
N LYS A 458 20.42 25.09 4.40
CA LYS A 458 21.31 25.63 3.34
C LYS A 458 21.82 24.57 2.36
N ALA A 459 21.77 23.28 2.72
CA ALA A 459 21.92 22.18 1.77
C ALA A 459 20.54 21.78 1.25
N ILE A 460 20.30 22.00 -0.03
CA ILE A 460 19.03 21.76 -0.71
C ILE A 460 19.09 20.40 -1.41
N LEU A 461 18.16 19.49 -1.07
CA LEU A 461 17.98 18.22 -1.75
C LEU A 461 16.91 18.34 -2.84
N ASN A 462 17.27 17.94 -4.06
CA ASN A 462 16.43 18.03 -5.26
C ASN A 462 16.31 16.68 -5.99
N GLY A 463 15.33 16.58 -6.90
CA GLY A 463 15.07 15.40 -7.76
C GLY A 463 13.62 14.90 -7.67
N ASN A 464 13.21 14.02 -8.60
CA ASN A 464 11.86 13.42 -8.59
C ASN A 464 11.55 12.69 -7.27
N THR A 465 12.57 12.03 -6.72
CA THR A 465 12.66 11.68 -5.31
C THR A 465 14.03 12.14 -4.85
N ALA A 466 14.13 12.83 -3.71
CA ALA A 466 15.44 13.30 -3.24
C ALA A 466 16.32 12.11 -2.84
N LEU A 467 15.79 11.23 -2.00
CA LEU A 467 16.43 10.00 -1.54
C LEU A 467 15.38 8.90 -1.32
N THR A 468 15.76 7.67 -1.66
CA THR A 468 15.03 6.47 -1.25
C THR A 468 15.86 5.72 -0.22
N LEU A 469 15.36 5.62 1.01
CA LEU A 469 15.91 4.75 2.03
C LEU A 469 15.23 3.39 1.88
N GLU A 470 16.02 2.33 1.72
CA GLU A 470 15.49 1.00 1.40
C GLU A 470 16.12 -0.06 2.30
N SER A 471 15.28 -0.82 3.01
CA SER A 471 15.72 -1.99 3.80
C SER A 471 16.85 -1.67 4.81
N LEU A 472 16.83 -0.47 5.41
CA LEU A 472 17.87 -0.02 6.35
C LEU A 472 17.34 0.33 7.76
N LYS A 473 18.27 0.44 8.72
CA LYS A 473 17.98 0.82 10.11
C LYS A 473 18.98 1.82 10.67
N TYR A 474 18.57 2.55 11.71
CA TYR A 474 19.44 3.44 12.51
C TYR A 474 20.15 4.51 11.68
N LEU A 475 19.38 5.27 10.90
CA LEU A 475 19.87 6.36 10.07
C LEU A 475 19.13 7.66 10.39
N THR A 476 19.86 8.76 10.49
CA THR A 476 19.31 10.11 10.70
C THR A 476 19.56 11.00 9.48
N ILE A 477 18.52 11.61 8.94
CA ILE A 477 18.59 12.72 7.97
C ILE A 477 18.30 14.03 8.70
N LYS A 478 19.26 14.97 8.69
CA LYS A 478 19.17 16.19 9.49
C LYS A 478 19.47 17.48 8.74
N GLY A 479 18.62 18.49 8.93
CA GLY A 479 18.96 19.88 8.61
C GLY A 479 18.86 20.28 7.14
N PHE A 480 18.28 19.46 6.25
CA PHE A 480 18.18 19.76 4.82
C PHE A 480 16.98 20.64 4.48
N SER A 481 17.02 21.28 3.30
CA SER A 481 15.83 21.83 2.65
C SER A 481 15.44 20.98 1.44
N PHE A 482 14.15 20.68 1.26
CA PHE A 482 13.61 19.92 0.11
C PHE A 482 12.79 20.87 -0.76
N GLN A 483 13.23 21.12 -2.01
CA GLN A 483 12.65 22.17 -2.88
C GLN A 483 12.39 21.73 -4.34
N SER A 484 12.31 20.43 -4.63
CA SER A 484 12.23 19.92 -6.00
C SER A 484 11.05 20.49 -6.82
N ALA A 485 11.27 20.76 -8.11
CA ALA A 485 10.28 21.32 -9.06
C ALA A 485 9.55 20.26 -9.90
N SER A 486 9.96 18.99 -9.84
CA SER A 486 9.27 17.85 -10.44
C SER A 486 9.43 16.72 -9.46
N ILE A 487 8.33 16.23 -8.89
CA ILE A 487 8.42 15.31 -7.76
C ILE A 487 7.36 14.21 -7.81
N GLY A 488 7.81 12.99 -7.53
CA GLY A 488 6.97 11.82 -7.21
C GLY A 488 6.86 11.60 -5.71
N THR A 489 7.96 11.67 -4.94
CA THR A 489 7.92 11.66 -3.47
C THR A 489 9.13 12.41 -2.90
N GLY A 490 8.97 13.28 -1.89
CA GLY A 490 10.10 14.02 -1.30
C GLY A 490 11.24 13.11 -0.82
N ILE A 491 10.94 12.27 0.18
CA ILE A 491 11.82 11.22 0.67
C ILE A 491 11.02 9.95 0.96
N LYS A 492 11.57 8.80 0.61
CA LYS A 492 10.93 7.50 0.82
C LYS A 492 11.66 6.72 1.91
N ILE A 493 10.93 6.29 2.93
CA ILE A 493 11.38 5.41 4.00
C ILE A 493 10.74 4.04 3.76
N GLN A 494 11.34 3.24 2.87
CA GLN A 494 10.76 1.98 2.40
C GLN A 494 11.41 0.78 3.09
N ASN A 495 10.62 -0.11 3.69
CA ASN A 495 11.12 -1.31 4.38
C ASN A 495 12.13 -1.00 5.51
N CYS A 496 12.01 0.17 6.14
CA CYS A 496 13.00 0.70 7.08
C CYS A 496 12.46 0.81 8.50
N SER A 497 13.33 0.59 9.50
CA SER A 497 12.98 0.81 10.90
C SER A 497 14.02 1.63 11.65
N ARG A 498 13.59 2.43 12.64
CA ARG A 498 14.48 3.30 13.42
C ARG A 498 15.23 4.32 12.57
N VAL A 499 14.57 4.85 11.55
CA VAL A 499 15.02 6.02 10.80
C VAL A 499 14.51 7.29 11.48
N ARG A 500 15.35 8.33 11.54
CA ARG A 500 14.97 9.65 12.04
C ARG A 500 15.09 10.71 10.95
N ILE A 501 14.01 11.44 10.68
CA ILE A 501 14.01 12.63 9.80
C ILE A 501 13.79 13.84 10.69
N THR A 502 14.82 14.68 10.86
CA THR A 502 14.76 15.76 11.86
C THR A 502 15.36 17.10 11.44
N GLY A 503 14.76 18.21 11.86
CA GLY A 503 15.30 19.55 11.60
C GLY A 503 15.28 19.96 10.13
N ASN A 504 14.44 19.35 9.30
CA ASN A 504 14.40 19.63 7.85
C ASN A 504 13.28 20.61 7.47
N ILE A 505 13.46 21.30 6.35
CA ILE A 505 12.48 22.21 5.75
C ILE A 505 11.97 21.58 4.46
N PHE A 506 10.67 21.33 4.36
CA PHE A 506 10.01 20.88 3.13
C PHE A 506 9.18 22.04 2.56
N GLU A 507 9.59 22.52 1.38
CA GLU A 507 8.95 23.59 0.61
C GLU A 507 8.96 23.17 -0.87
N ILE A 508 8.37 22.02 -1.13
CA ILE A 508 8.46 21.34 -2.42
C ILE A 508 7.52 22.00 -3.43
N LYS A 509 8.03 22.32 -4.62
CA LYS A 509 7.23 22.88 -5.73
C LYS A 509 6.68 21.76 -6.60
N GLU A 510 5.40 21.48 -6.41
CA GLU A 510 4.75 20.32 -7.00
C GLU A 510 4.17 20.65 -8.39
N THR A 511 4.48 19.80 -9.38
CA THR A 511 3.86 19.86 -10.72
C THR A 511 2.76 18.81 -10.91
N SER A 512 2.59 17.90 -9.95
CA SER A 512 1.64 16.78 -9.99
C SER A 512 1.36 16.27 -8.57
N SER A 513 0.37 15.37 -8.44
CA SER A 513 0.08 14.68 -7.18
C SER A 513 1.31 13.94 -6.64
N CYS A 514 1.62 14.10 -5.35
CA CYS A 514 2.76 13.46 -4.70
C CYS A 514 2.64 13.48 -3.17
N ASN A 515 3.36 12.56 -2.51
CA ASN A 515 3.54 12.57 -1.06
C ASN A 515 4.91 13.17 -0.71
N TRP A 516 5.06 13.95 0.36
CA TRP A 516 6.38 14.50 0.70
C TRP A 516 7.24 13.50 1.46
N ILE A 517 6.64 12.77 2.40
CA ILE A 517 7.27 11.64 3.08
C ILE A 517 6.39 10.41 2.92
N TYR A 518 7.01 9.32 2.49
CA TYR A 518 6.40 7.98 2.51
C TYR A 518 7.11 7.12 3.55
N ILE A 519 6.33 6.44 4.40
CA ILE A 519 6.80 5.46 5.38
C ILE A 519 6.02 4.17 5.18
N GLY A 520 6.71 3.04 5.05
CA GLY A 520 6.04 1.75 4.93
C GLY A 520 6.90 0.72 4.21
N ASP A 521 6.38 -0.50 4.09
CA ASP A 521 7.03 -1.53 3.29
C ASP A 521 6.75 -1.30 1.79
N THR A 522 7.33 -2.13 0.94
CA THR A 522 6.85 -2.20 -0.44
C THR A 522 5.35 -2.53 -0.41
N PHE A 523 4.52 -1.64 -0.96
CA PHE A 523 3.06 -1.75 -0.94
C PHE A 523 2.61 -3.14 -1.42
N ALA A 524 1.68 -3.76 -0.68
CA ALA A 524 1.16 -5.10 -0.95
C ALA A 524 2.21 -6.24 -0.94
N SER A 525 3.40 -6.02 -0.38
CA SER A 525 4.41 -7.07 -0.24
C SER A 525 3.91 -8.19 0.68
N PRO A 526 4.07 -9.48 0.30
CA PRO A 526 3.73 -10.62 1.15
C PRO A 526 4.80 -10.92 2.22
N LEU A 527 5.92 -10.19 2.21
CA LEU A 527 7.00 -10.40 3.16
C LEU A 527 6.60 -9.94 4.57
N PRO A 528 7.19 -10.53 5.63
CA PRO A 528 7.00 -10.04 7.00
C PRO A 528 7.29 -8.54 7.10
N LEU A 529 6.51 -7.83 7.92
CA LEU A 529 6.66 -6.39 8.12
C LEU A 529 8.09 -6.04 8.54
N ARG A 530 8.70 -5.08 7.85
CA ARG A 530 10.03 -4.55 8.18
C ARG A 530 10.01 -3.13 8.72
N SER A 531 8.99 -2.35 8.35
CA SER A 531 8.87 -0.95 8.74
C SER A 531 8.30 -0.75 10.13
N GLY A 532 8.91 0.19 10.88
CA GLY A 532 8.42 0.61 12.19
C GLY A 532 9.46 1.34 13.04
N HIS A 533 9.03 1.92 14.16
CA HIS A 533 9.86 2.70 15.07
C HIS A 533 10.62 3.87 14.41
N ASN A 534 10.09 4.44 13.32
CA ASN A 534 10.66 5.62 12.69
C ASN A 534 10.20 6.89 13.42
N LEU A 535 11.04 7.93 13.42
CA LEU A 535 10.78 9.19 14.08
C LEU A 535 10.87 10.34 13.08
N ILE A 536 9.77 11.06 12.88
CA ILE A 536 9.71 12.27 12.07
C ILE A 536 9.51 13.44 13.02
N ASP A 537 10.56 14.22 13.29
CA ASP A 537 10.50 15.24 14.33
C ASP A 537 11.16 16.58 14.01
N HIS A 538 10.63 17.68 14.53
CA HIS A 538 11.23 19.02 14.34
C HIS A 538 11.40 19.42 12.86
N ASN A 539 10.49 19.01 11.97
CA ASN A 539 10.51 19.42 10.56
C ASN A 539 9.44 20.49 10.28
N SER A 540 9.64 21.26 9.20
CA SER A 540 8.65 22.19 8.66
C SER A 540 8.12 21.69 7.33
N PHE A 541 6.80 21.71 7.16
CA PHE A 541 6.10 21.35 5.93
C PHE A 541 5.20 22.52 5.54
N ASP A 542 5.47 23.19 4.41
CA ASP A 542 4.76 24.42 4.05
C ASP A 542 4.45 24.53 2.56
N GLY A 543 3.19 24.81 2.22
CA GLY A 543 2.79 25.25 0.89
C GLY A 543 2.45 24.14 -0.11
N LYS A 544 1.90 23.02 0.36
CA LYS A 544 1.44 21.94 -0.53
C LYS A 544 0.18 22.32 -1.29
N THR A 545 0.24 22.21 -2.62
CA THR A 545 -0.80 22.70 -3.54
C THR A 545 -1.44 21.62 -4.39
N GLN A 546 -0.72 20.55 -4.71
CA GLN A 546 -1.20 19.41 -5.46
C GLN A 546 -1.70 18.31 -4.51
N SER A 547 -2.51 17.39 -5.03
CA SER A 547 -2.97 16.20 -4.29
C SER A 547 -1.81 15.34 -3.74
N GLY A 548 -2.14 14.44 -2.82
CA GLY A 548 -1.19 13.67 -2.00
C GLY A 548 -1.01 14.28 -0.61
N LYS A 549 -0.17 13.70 0.24
CA LYS A 549 -0.06 14.05 1.66
C LYS A 549 1.29 14.65 2.02
N TYR A 550 1.40 15.39 3.14
CA TYR A 550 2.73 15.69 3.68
C TYR A 550 3.40 14.40 4.15
N ILE A 551 2.68 13.58 4.91
CA ILE A 551 3.19 12.29 5.38
C ILE A 551 2.14 11.21 5.14
N VAL A 552 2.55 10.12 4.51
CA VAL A 552 1.77 8.89 4.42
C VAL A 552 2.50 7.75 5.10
N LEU A 553 1.77 7.00 5.93
CA LEU A 553 2.24 5.78 6.59
C LEU A 553 1.39 4.63 6.06
N ASP A 554 2.02 3.67 5.41
CA ASP A 554 1.40 2.41 4.99
C ASP A 554 2.11 1.23 5.71
N GLY A 555 2.06 0.04 5.12
CA GLY A 555 2.69 -1.17 5.63
C GLY A 555 2.89 -2.20 4.52
N ASN A 556 2.86 -3.48 4.87
CA ASN A 556 2.91 -4.57 3.88
C ASN A 556 1.47 -4.91 3.38
N TYR A 557 1.22 -6.13 2.91
CA TYR A 557 -0.11 -6.53 2.41
C TYR A 557 -1.24 -6.58 3.47
N ASN A 558 -0.92 -6.77 4.76
CA ASN A 558 -1.92 -6.99 5.80
C ASN A 558 -1.61 -6.34 7.16
N GLN A 559 -0.47 -5.67 7.28
CA GLN A 559 -0.01 -5.08 8.52
C GLN A 559 0.57 -3.69 8.27
N GLN A 560 0.02 -2.69 8.97
CA GLN A 560 0.52 -1.33 9.03
C GLN A 560 1.93 -1.26 9.64
N SER A 561 2.77 -0.31 9.20
CA SER A 561 4.03 0.03 9.89
C SER A 561 3.77 0.33 11.37
N GLN A 562 4.64 -0.16 12.26
CA GLN A 562 4.37 -0.18 13.70
C GLN A 562 5.23 0.79 14.51
N HIS A 563 4.64 1.44 15.51
CA HIS A 563 5.33 2.28 16.49
C HIS A 563 6.09 3.49 15.90
N ASP A 564 5.68 3.97 14.73
CA ASP A 564 6.21 5.22 14.19
C ASP A 564 5.74 6.43 15.01
N THR A 565 6.58 7.45 15.13
CA THR A 565 6.30 8.67 15.89
C THR A 565 6.48 9.90 15.00
N ILE A 566 5.50 10.80 15.03
CA ILE A 566 5.52 12.09 14.34
C ILE A 566 5.36 13.17 15.41
N SER A 567 6.43 13.93 15.69
CA SER A 567 6.39 14.90 16.79
C SER A 567 7.12 16.21 16.59
N TYR A 568 6.66 17.29 17.23
CA TYR A 568 7.29 18.61 17.13
C TYR A 568 7.43 19.15 15.71
N ASN A 569 6.59 18.71 14.76
CA ASN A 569 6.60 19.25 13.39
C ASN A 569 5.63 20.42 13.25
N VAL A 570 5.87 21.25 12.24
CA VAL A 570 4.94 22.30 11.82
C VAL A 570 4.45 22.01 10.40
N PHE A 571 3.14 21.89 10.25
CA PHE A 571 2.43 21.71 8.99
C PHE A 571 1.63 22.97 8.70
N LYS A 572 1.90 23.62 7.56
CA LYS A 572 1.33 24.90 7.18
C LYS A 572 0.79 24.89 5.77
N ASN A 573 -0.27 25.68 5.52
CA ASN A 573 -0.71 26.05 4.18
C ASN A 573 -0.89 24.86 3.22
N ASN A 574 -1.54 23.78 3.68
CA ASN A 574 -1.96 22.69 2.79
C ASN A 574 -3.28 23.09 2.16
N GLY A 575 -3.29 23.51 0.90
CA GLY A 575 -4.47 24.07 0.24
C GLY A 575 -4.23 24.30 -1.25
N PRO A 576 -5.24 24.59 -2.08
CA PRO A 576 -6.66 24.67 -1.75
C PRO A 576 -7.27 23.30 -1.42
N ARG A 577 -8.51 23.34 -0.90
CA ARG A 577 -9.35 22.17 -0.62
C ARG A 577 -9.58 21.32 -1.86
N ALA A 578 -9.39 20.01 -1.71
CA ALA A 578 -9.78 18.96 -2.64
C ALA A 578 -10.91 18.10 -2.05
N ALA A 579 -11.55 17.30 -2.90
CA ALA A 579 -12.58 16.36 -2.47
C ALA A 579 -12.01 15.24 -1.59
N ASN A 580 -10.84 14.73 -1.97
CA ASN A 580 -10.12 13.65 -1.31
C ASN A 580 -8.63 13.69 -1.70
N GLU A 581 -7.83 12.84 -1.06
CA GLU A 581 -6.43 12.53 -1.30
C GLU A 581 -5.44 13.63 -0.93
N LYS A 582 -5.82 14.62 -0.12
CA LYS A 582 -4.93 15.74 0.24
C LYS A 582 -4.76 15.96 1.74
N GLU A 583 -4.88 14.90 2.52
CA GLU A 583 -4.68 14.92 3.98
C GLU A 583 -3.27 15.44 4.33
N SER A 584 -3.12 16.14 5.45
CA SER A 584 -1.76 16.50 5.91
C SER A 584 -1.02 15.23 6.34
N ILE A 585 -1.68 14.37 7.11
CA ILE A 585 -1.15 13.05 7.50
C ILE A 585 -2.20 11.99 7.23
N ARG A 586 -1.80 10.86 6.64
CA ARG A 586 -2.60 9.63 6.59
C ARG A 586 -1.87 8.47 7.25
N VAL A 587 -2.52 7.81 8.21
CA VAL A 587 -1.99 6.63 8.91
C VAL A 587 -2.78 5.38 8.52
N GLY A 588 -2.27 4.67 7.51
CA GLY A 588 -2.85 3.47 6.96
C GLY A 588 -3.68 3.73 5.71
N VAL A 589 -4.37 2.68 5.27
CA VAL A 589 -5.23 2.65 4.09
C VAL A 589 -6.26 1.54 4.28
N SER A 590 -7.39 1.59 3.57
CA SER A 590 -8.51 0.66 3.73
C SER A 590 -8.10 -0.81 3.91
N PRO A 591 -7.26 -1.43 3.04
CA PRO A 591 -6.83 -2.82 3.22
C PRO A 591 -6.11 -3.13 4.55
N LEU A 592 -5.50 -2.13 5.18
CA LEU A 592 -4.74 -2.24 6.43
C LEU A 592 -5.54 -1.76 7.66
N SER A 593 -6.79 -1.32 7.46
CA SER A 593 -7.60 -0.68 8.51
C SER A 593 -7.84 -1.52 9.75
N LYS A 594 -7.78 -2.86 9.63
CA LYS A 594 -7.96 -3.80 10.75
C LYS A 594 -6.65 -4.17 11.47
N SER A 595 -5.51 -3.63 11.03
CA SER A 595 -4.20 -3.90 11.64
C SER A 595 -3.75 -2.77 12.56
N SER A 596 -3.05 -3.12 13.64
CA SER A 596 -2.58 -2.17 14.65
C SER A 596 -1.28 -1.50 14.21
N GLY A 597 -1.29 -0.17 14.15
CA GLY A 597 -0.11 0.64 13.82
C GLY A 597 0.64 1.17 15.04
N PHE A 598 -0.04 1.38 16.17
CA PHE A 598 0.56 1.99 17.36
C PHE A 598 1.31 3.31 17.07
N THR A 599 0.88 4.03 16.03
CA THR A 599 1.53 5.28 15.61
C THR A 599 1.19 6.36 16.62
N VAL A 600 2.20 7.15 17.00
CA VAL A 600 2.05 8.30 17.90
C VAL A 600 2.23 9.60 17.10
N ILE A 601 1.19 10.42 17.06
CA ILE A 601 1.24 11.79 16.50
C ILE A 601 1.12 12.75 17.67
N GLU A 602 2.21 13.41 18.05
CA GLU A 602 2.21 14.26 19.25
C GLU A 602 2.96 15.57 19.13
N TYR A 603 2.49 16.61 19.80
CA TYR A 603 3.18 17.90 19.87
C TYR A 603 3.43 18.54 18.50
N ASN A 604 2.53 18.36 17.52
CA ASN A 604 2.64 19.00 16.21
C ASN A 604 1.72 20.23 16.11
N LEU A 605 2.10 21.20 15.29
CA LEU A 605 1.24 22.31 14.88
C LEU A 605 0.73 22.09 13.46
N PHE A 606 -0.59 22.12 13.28
CA PHE A 606 -1.26 22.22 12.00
C PHE A 606 -1.87 23.61 11.89
N GLN A 607 -1.48 24.37 10.88
CA GLN A 607 -1.93 25.74 10.69
C GLN A 607 -2.38 25.95 9.25
N ASP A 608 -3.63 26.40 9.07
CA ASP A 608 -4.21 26.60 7.73
C ASP A 608 -4.05 25.36 6.82
N CYS A 609 -4.23 24.16 7.41
CA CYS A 609 -4.28 22.89 6.69
C CYS A 609 -5.70 22.63 6.19
N ASP A 610 -5.99 23.08 4.98
CA ASP A 610 -7.33 23.13 4.37
C ASP A 610 -7.51 22.15 3.20
N GLY A 611 -6.51 21.31 2.92
CA GLY A 611 -6.41 20.51 1.70
C GLY A 611 -7.50 19.46 1.55
N ASP A 612 -8.05 18.94 2.64
CA ASP A 612 -8.93 17.77 2.65
C ASP A 612 -9.91 17.83 3.85
N PRO A 613 -11.12 17.22 3.80
CA PRO A 613 -11.95 17.06 5.00
C PRO A 613 -11.24 16.41 6.19
N GLU A 614 -10.18 15.65 5.93
CA GLU A 614 -9.39 14.93 6.91
C GLU A 614 -8.00 15.57 7.00
N ILE A 615 -7.78 16.45 7.99
CA ILE A 615 -6.46 17.05 8.23
C ILE A 615 -5.46 15.94 8.58
N VAL A 616 -5.89 15.08 9.50
CA VAL A 616 -5.24 13.82 9.87
C VAL A 616 -6.27 12.72 9.68
N SER A 617 -5.96 11.73 8.83
CA SER A 617 -6.83 10.59 8.55
C SER A 617 -6.23 9.32 9.13
N ILE A 618 -6.85 8.81 10.19
CA ILE A 618 -6.47 7.55 10.83
C ILE A 618 -7.27 6.42 10.17
N LYS A 619 -6.54 5.49 9.54
CA LYS A 619 -7.07 4.34 8.79
C LYS A 619 -6.38 3.04 9.22
N SER A 620 -6.16 2.87 10.53
CA SER A 620 -5.55 1.69 11.19
C SER A 620 -5.87 1.70 12.70
N CYS A 621 -5.57 0.61 13.40
CA CYS A 621 -5.92 0.43 14.81
C CYS A 621 -4.85 0.92 15.80
N ASP A 622 -5.30 1.20 17.03
CA ASP A 622 -4.50 1.39 18.24
C ASP A 622 -3.48 2.54 18.17
N ASN A 623 -3.82 3.60 17.43
CA ASN A 623 -2.98 4.79 17.30
C ASN A 623 -3.22 5.78 18.46
N THR A 624 -2.29 6.71 18.65
CA THR A 624 -2.43 7.82 19.62
C THR A 624 -2.16 9.15 18.92
N VAL A 625 -3.12 10.07 19.00
CA VAL A 625 -2.99 11.45 18.50
C VAL A 625 -3.16 12.40 19.68
N ARG A 626 -2.07 12.99 20.18
CA ARG A 626 -2.13 13.74 21.43
C ARG A 626 -1.37 15.05 21.47
N PHE A 627 -1.85 16.03 22.23
CA PHE A 627 -1.16 17.30 22.46
C PHE A 627 -0.76 18.05 21.17
N ASN A 628 -1.52 17.85 20.08
CA ASN A 628 -1.33 18.60 18.84
C ASN A 628 -2.18 19.88 18.86
N THR A 629 -1.78 20.89 18.10
CA THR A 629 -2.55 22.12 17.93
C THR A 629 -3.00 22.26 16.48
N PHE A 630 -4.31 22.39 16.28
CA PHE A 630 -4.96 22.65 14.99
C PHE A 630 -5.47 24.09 15.00
N GLN A 631 -4.79 24.97 14.29
CA GLN A 631 -5.13 26.38 14.20
C GLN A 631 -5.65 26.69 12.79
N ARG A 632 -6.91 27.16 12.71
CA ARG A 632 -7.52 27.63 11.46
C ARG A 632 -7.51 26.57 10.34
N CYS A 633 -7.62 25.29 10.68
CA CYS A 633 -7.64 24.21 9.68
C CYS A 633 -9.08 23.91 9.26
N LEU A 634 -9.39 23.99 7.97
CA LEU A 634 -10.71 23.64 7.43
C LEU A 634 -10.82 22.11 7.23
N GLY A 635 -11.18 21.38 8.28
CA GLY A 635 -11.34 19.92 8.28
C GLY A 635 -11.34 19.35 9.69
N THR A 636 -11.07 18.06 9.82
CA THR A 636 -11.11 17.33 11.11
C THR A 636 -9.87 16.47 11.36
N LEU A 637 -9.59 16.18 12.63
CA LEU A 637 -8.93 14.93 13.00
C LEU A 637 -9.95 13.80 12.78
N CYS A 638 -9.77 13.01 11.73
CA CYS A 638 -10.72 11.98 11.36
C CYS A 638 -10.23 10.59 11.78
N LEU A 639 -10.94 9.98 12.73
CA LEU A 639 -10.84 8.55 13.04
C LEU A 639 -11.66 7.80 12.00
N ARG A 640 -11.11 7.73 10.78
CA ARG A 640 -11.83 7.37 9.56
C ARG A 640 -12.12 5.87 9.48
N GLN A 641 -11.14 5.05 9.85
CA GLN A 641 -11.23 3.58 9.88
C GLN A 641 -10.32 3.03 11.00
N GLY A 642 -10.51 1.75 11.34
CA GLY A 642 -9.80 1.08 12.42
C GLY A 642 -10.51 1.22 13.76
N THR A 643 -9.88 0.70 14.82
CA THR A 643 -10.44 0.67 16.18
C THR A 643 -9.42 1.11 17.21
N GLY A 644 -9.87 1.53 18.40
CA GLY A 644 -8.98 1.70 19.56
C GLY A 644 -8.07 2.93 19.54
N THR A 645 -8.17 3.82 18.55
CA THR A 645 -7.41 5.08 18.53
C THR A 645 -7.78 6.00 19.70
N ILE A 646 -6.76 6.61 20.31
CA ILE A 646 -6.88 7.61 21.37
C ILE A 646 -6.56 9.00 20.79
N ALA A 647 -7.49 9.95 20.90
CA ALA A 647 -7.30 11.36 20.61
C ALA A 647 -7.33 12.15 21.93
N GLU A 648 -6.15 12.56 22.43
CA GLU A 648 -6.00 13.10 23.80
C GLU A 648 -5.34 14.47 23.87
N GLY A 649 -5.90 15.44 24.60
CA GLY A 649 -5.16 16.67 24.93
C GLY A 649 -4.89 17.58 23.73
N ASN A 650 -5.61 17.42 22.61
CA ASN A 650 -5.39 18.25 21.42
C ASN A 650 -6.15 19.58 21.51
N TYR A 651 -5.59 20.62 20.91
CA TYR A 651 -6.17 21.96 20.86
C TYR A 651 -6.69 22.28 19.45
N PHE A 652 -7.91 22.79 19.34
CA PHE A 652 -8.54 23.17 18.08
C PHE A 652 -9.04 24.61 18.15
N PHE A 653 -8.48 25.50 17.31
CA PHE A 653 -8.84 26.91 17.24
C PHE A 653 -9.37 27.24 15.85
N GLY A 654 -10.65 27.63 15.75
CA GLY A 654 -11.25 27.99 14.46
C GLY A 654 -11.02 29.45 14.03
N GLU A 655 -10.90 30.35 15.01
CA GLU A 655 -10.68 31.79 14.82
C GLU A 655 -11.62 32.43 13.76
N GLY A 656 -12.88 31.96 13.71
CA GLY A 656 -13.89 32.47 12.78
C GLY A 656 -13.65 32.12 11.30
N LYS A 657 -12.62 31.34 10.97
CA LYS A 657 -12.29 31.01 9.57
C LYS A 657 -13.37 30.12 8.96
N THR A 658 -13.81 30.47 7.76
CA THR A 658 -14.67 29.65 6.89
C THR A 658 -14.19 29.80 5.45
N ALA A 659 -14.61 28.89 4.58
CA ALA A 659 -14.41 29.05 3.14
C ALA A 659 -15.61 28.49 2.36
N VAL A 660 -15.72 28.86 1.09
CA VAL A 660 -16.65 28.21 0.16
C VAL A 660 -15.88 27.14 -0.60
N TYR A 661 -16.40 25.92 -0.58
CA TYR A 661 -15.91 24.81 -1.40
C TYR A 661 -16.97 24.42 -2.42
N THR A 662 -16.58 24.43 -3.68
CA THR A 662 -17.39 23.91 -4.78
C THR A 662 -16.90 22.52 -5.10
N ASP A 663 -17.76 21.53 -4.88
CA ASP A 663 -17.46 20.15 -5.20
C ASP A 663 -17.30 20.01 -6.74
N PRO A 664 -16.16 19.52 -7.24
CA PRO A 664 -15.90 19.49 -8.67
C PRO A 664 -16.72 18.43 -9.42
N GLU A 665 -17.27 17.43 -8.74
CA GLU A 665 -18.07 16.36 -9.34
C GLU A 665 -19.55 16.75 -9.44
N SER A 666 -20.10 17.32 -8.36
CA SER A 666 -21.52 17.68 -8.25
C SER A 666 -21.82 19.15 -8.59
N GLY A 667 -20.81 20.02 -8.60
CA GLY A 667 -20.95 21.47 -8.77
C GLY A 667 -21.57 22.19 -7.56
N ALA A 668 -21.91 21.46 -6.49
CA ALA A 668 -22.55 22.04 -5.31
C ALA A 668 -21.54 22.87 -4.50
N SER A 669 -21.91 24.11 -4.17
CA SER A 669 -21.10 25.00 -3.33
C SER A 669 -21.61 25.00 -1.89
N ASN A 670 -20.72 24.70 -0.95
CA ASN A 670 -21.03 24.65 0.48
C ASN A 670 -20.02 25.49 1.27
N THR A 671 -20.47 26.14 2.34
CA THR A 671 -19.58 26.77 3.32
C THR A 671 -18.97 25.68 4.20
N ILE A 672 -17.65 25.53 4.12
CA ILE A 672 -16.84 24.67 4.98
C ILE A 672 -16.24 25.49 6.12
N GLY A 673 -15.97 24.83 7.25
CA GLY A 673 -15.46 25.46 8.45
C GLY A 673 -14.38 24.63 9.12
N CYS A 674 -13.77 25.20 10.15
CA CYS A 674 -12.82 24.51 11.00
C CYS A 674 -13.58 23.54 11.91
N GLY A 675 -13.19 22.27 11.91
CA GLY A 675 -13.77 21.22 12.73
C GLY A 675 -12.82 20.69 13.79
N GLY A 676 -13.32 19.75 14.60
CA GLY A 676 -12.57 19.08 15.65
C GLY A 676 -12.31 17.61 15.31
N VAL A 677 -12.93 16.70 16.05
CA VAL A 677 -12.76 15.24 15.86
C VAL A 677 -14.01 14.63 15.24
N ARG A 678 -13.83 13.89 14.14
CA ARG A 678 -14.86 13.05 13.52
C ARG A 678 -14.51 11.58 13.69
N ALA A 679 -15.44 10.79 14.22
CA ALA A 679 -15.19 9.38 14.48
C ALA A 679 -16.19 8.42 13.83
N TYR A 680 -15.64 7.34 13.29
CA TYR A 680 -16.29 6.11 12.85
C TYR A 680 -15.73 4.94 13.65
N GLY A 681 -16.25 3.73 13.45
CA GLY A 681 -15.61 2.52 13.99
C GLY A 681 -15.79 2.35 15.50
N LYS A 682 -14.88 1.61 16.13
CA LYS A 682 -15.11 1.06 17.48
C LYS A 682 -14.02 1.39 18.49
N GLY A 683 -14.42 1.64 19.74
CA GLY A 683 -13.53 1.64 20.91
C GLY A 683 -12.58 2.84 20.99
N HIS A 684 -12.89 3.92 20.29
CA HIS A 684 -12.07 5.14 20.32
C HIS A 684 -12.24 5.90 21.63
N LYS A 685 -11.19 6.61 22.05
CA LYS A 685 -11.24 7.50 23.21
C LYS A 685 -10.86 8.92 22.80
N ILE A 686 -11.74 9.87 23.05
CA ILE A 686 -11.57 11.29 22.75
C ILE A 686 -11.56 12.03 24.09
N LEU A 687 -10.36 12.30 24.59
CA LEU A 687 -10.10 12.67 25.99
C LEU A 687 -9.39 14.02 26.10
N ASN A 688 -9.71 14.83 27.11
CA ASN A 688 -8.93 16.05 27.42
C ASN A 688 -8.77 17.05 26.26
N ASN A 689 -9.57 17.01 25.20
CA ASN A 689 -9.35 17.93 24.06
C ASN A 689 -10.01 19.29 24.33
N TYR A 690 -9.42 20.36 23.79
CA TYR A 690 -9.90 21.73 23.90
C TYR A 690 -10.32 22.29 22.55
N PHE A 691 -11.58 22.70 22.43
CA PHE A 691 -12.19 23.18 21.18
C PHE A 691 -12.71 24.61 21.33
N GLN A 692 -12.20 25.56 20.56
CA GLN A 692 -12.59 26.95 20.66
C GLN A 692 -12.84 27.61 19.29
N GLY A 693 -13.99 28.27 19.18
CA GLY A 693 -14.30 29.12 18.04
C GLY A 693 -14.36 28.38 16.70
N LEU A 694 -14.64 27.07 16.72
CA LEU A 694 -14.77 26.25 15.52
C LEU A 694 -16.02 26.66 14.73
N THR A 695 -15.94 26.56 13.41
CA THR A 695 -16.94 27.10 12.48
C THR A 695 -17.59 26.02 11.61
N GLY A 696 -17.15 24.78 11.72
CA GLY A 696 -17.73 23.64 11.04
C GLY A 696 -19.01 23.13 11.71
N SER A 697 -19.71 22.26 11.00
CA SER A 697 -20.97 21.62 11.42
C SER A 697 -21.17 20.33 10.61
N LYS A 698 -22.10 19.46 11.01
CA LYS A 698 -22.32 18.13 10.41
C LYS A 698 -21.04 17.29 10.43
N TRP A 699 -20.32 17.28 9.32
CA TRP A 699 -19.07 16.55 9.13
C TRP A 699 -17.89 17.15 9.89
N ASP A 700 -17.96 18.44 10.19
CA ASP A 700 -16.85 19.23 10.74
C ASP A 700 -17.25 19.90 12.07
N ALA A 701 -18.18 19.32 12.84
CA ALA A 701 -18.47 19.84 14.19
C ALA A 701 -17.25 19.66 15.12
N ALA A 702 -17.28 20.23 16.33
CA ALA A 702 -16.19 20.04 17.29
C ALA A 702 -16.03 18.55 17.67
N ILE A 703 -17.14 17.86 17.90
CA ILE A 703 -17.22 16.39 17.91
C ILE A 703 -18.35 15.95 16.97
N THR A 704 -18.02 15.05 16.06
CA THR A 704 -18.99 14.36 15.22
C THR A 704 -18.91 12.85 15.44
N LEU A 705 -20.01 12.27 15.93
CA LEU A 705 -20.26 10.83 15.91
C LEU A 705 -21.34 10.57 14.85
N THR A 706 -20.95 10.19 13.63
CA THR A 706 -21.90 10.01 12.51
C THR A 706 -22.70 8.71 12.67
N ASN A 707 -23.66 8.47 11.77
CA ASN A 707 -24.06 7.09 11.50
C ASN A 707 -22.99 6.38 10.64
N GLY A 708 -23.12 5.06 10.49
CA GLY A 708 -22.38 4.25 9.51
C GLY A 708 -23.26 3.69 8.41
N ASP A 709 -22.65 3.25 7.31
CA ASP A 709 -23.30 2.42 6.27
C ASP A 709 -23.23 0.92 6.61
N VAL A 710 -22.26 0.50 7.43
CA VAL A 710 -22.06 -0.88 7.87
C VAL A 710 -21.83 -1.02 9.38
N THR A 711 -22.00 -2.24 9.91
CA THR A 711 -21.65 -2.59 11.30
C THR A 711 -20.17 -2.92 11.44
N ASN A 712 -19.61 -2.83 12.65
CA ASN A 712 -18.21 -3.20 12.93
C ASN A 712 -17.87 -4.69 12.65
N SER A 713 -18.89 -5.53 12.45
CA SER A 713 -18.73 -6.93 12.02
C SER A 713 -18.58 -7.11 10.50
N SER A 714 -18.68 -6.04 9.71
CA SER A 714 -18.59 -6.10 8.24
C SER A 714 -17.19 -6.52 7.75
N SER A 715 -17.16 -7.23 6.63
CA SER A 715 -15.93 -7.60 5.92
C SER A 715 -15.42 -6.49 5.00
N SER A 716 -16.25 -5.50 4.64
CA SER A 716 -15.83 -4.37 3.81
C SER A 716 -14.79 -3.54 4.54
N LEU A 717 -13.69 -3.20 3.86
CA LEU A 717 -12.57 -2.46 4.44
C LEU A 717 -12.57 -0.96 4.11
N SER A 718 -13.44 -0.52 3.19
CA SER A 718 -13.53 0.86 2.71
C SER A 718 -14.71 1.65 3.27
N ASP A 719 -15.72 0.95 3.78
CA ASP A 719 -16.98 1.52 4.22
C ASP A 719 -16.85 2.33 5.52
N HIS A 720 -17.96 2.93 5.96
CA HIS A 720 -18.07 3.75 7.15
C HIS A 720 -18.73 2.93 8.26
N TYR A 721 -17.89 2.34 9.12
CA TYR A 721 -18.39 1.61 10.28
C TYR A 721 -19.13 2.54 11.25
N LEU A 722 -20.25 2.07 11.78
CA LEU A 722 -20.98 2.80 12.82
C LEU A 722 -20.09 3.03 14.05
N PRO A 723 -20.20 4.21 14.72
CA PRO A 723 -19.58 4.45 16.01
C PRO A 723 -20.06 3.47 17.09
N GLU A 724 -19.14 2.72 17.68
CA GLU A 724 -19.45 1.73 18.72
C GLU A 724 -18.45 1.83 19.89
N ASP A 725 -18.93 1.79 21.13
CA ASP A 725 -18.07 1.82 22.32
C ASP A 725 -17.09 3.02 22.37
N ILE A 726 -17.47 4.16 21.76
CA ILE A 726 -16.63 5.37 21.75
C ILE A 726 -16.84 6.15 23.04
N THR A 727 -15.73 6.57 23.66
CA THR A 727 -15.73 7.41 24.86
C THR A 727 -15.32 8.84 24.51
N VAL A 728 -16.18 9.81 24.83
CA VAL A 728 -15.90 11.25 24.73
C VAL A 728 -15.94 11.82 26.14
N ALA A 729 -14.78 12.07 26.73
CA ALA A 729 -14.71 12.49 28.13
C ALA A 729 -13.67 13.56 28.43
N PHE A 730 -13.92 14.36 29.47
CA PHE A 730 -12.99 15.41 29.93
C PHE A 730 -12.64 16.42 28.84
N ASN A 731 -13.48 16.66 27.84
CA ASN A 731 -13.19 17.68 26.81
C ASN A 731 -13.79 19.04 27.23
N THR A 732 -13.18 20.13 26.77
CA THR A 732 -13.66 21.50 26.98
C THR A 732 -14.00 22.16 25.65
N PHE A 733 -15.19 22.74 25.55
CA PHE A 733 -15.72 23.38 24.35
C PHE A 733 -16.14 24.81 24.64
N VAL A 734 -15.71 25.75 23.80
CA VAL A 734 -15.94 27.18 23.99
C VAL A 734 -16.37 27.85 22.68
N ASN A 735 -17.63 28.29 22.62
CA ASN A 735 -18.19 29.12 21.55
C ASN A 735 -17.94 28.54 20.14
N ASN A 736 -18.26 27.27 19.93
CA ASN A 736 -18.16 26.62 18.63
C ASN A 736 -19.50 26.71 17.92
N LYS A 737 -19.50 26.94 16.60
CA LYS A 737 -20.73 26.92 15.78
C LYS A 737 -21.56 25.64 15.98
N SER A 738 -20.87 24.52 16.18
CA SER A 738 -21.48 23.25 16.55
C SER A 738 -20.55 22.45 17.44
N ASN A 739 -21.04 22.09 18.63
CA ASN A 739 -20.26 21.39 19.65
C ASN A 739 -20.31 19.88 19.45
N ILE A 740 -21.44 19.23 19.76
CA ILE A 740 -21.59 17.77 19.67
C ILE A 740 -22.70 17.41 18.69
N GLU A 741 -22.35 16.81 17.56
CA GLU A 741 -23.32 16.31 16.57
C GLU A 741 -23.34 14.78 16.52
N ILE A 742 -24.56 14.22 16.57
CA ILE A 742 -24.82 12.80 16.74
C ILE A 742 -25.73 12.27 15.62
N GLY A 743 -25.26 11.25 14.93
CA GLY A 743 -26.06 10.42 14.03
C GLY A 743 -26.35 11.03 12.68
N PHE A 744 -25.45 11.89 12.15
CA PHE A 744 -25.58 12.39 10.79
C PHE A 744 -25.67 11.22 9.79
N ASP A 745 -26.75 11.18 9.00
CA ASP A 745 -27.16 10.01 8.21
C ASP A 745 -26.74 10.08 6.73
N ASN A 746 -26.11 11.18 6.33
CA ASN A 746 -25.66 11.43 4.95
C ASN A 746 -26.78 11.23 3.91
N ASN A 747 -27.94 11.87 4.13
CA ASN A 747 -29.12 11.77 3.26
C ASN A 747 -29.60 10.31 3.13
N GLY A 748 -29.71 9.60 4.25
CA GLY A 748 -30.13 8.20 4.34
C GLY A 748 -29.09 7.16 3.91
N LYS A 749 -27.89 7.55 3.46
CA LYS A 749 -26.83 6.61 3.06
C LYS A 749 -26.21 5.87 4.25
N TYR A 750 -26.30 6.43 5.45
CA TYR A 750 -25.78 5.85 6.69
C TYR A 750 -26.94 5.44 7.62
N PRO A 751 -27.53 4.25 7.40
CA PRO A 751 -28.68 3.78 8.18
C PRO A 751 -28.31 3.13 9.52
N LYS A 752 -27.02 3.04 9.88
CA LYS A 752 -26.57 2.37 11.11
C LYS A 752 -26.22 3.38 12.19
N TYR A 753 -26.97 3.35 13.28
CA TYR A 753 -26.83 4.30 14.39
C TYR A 753 -25.64 3.99 15.29
N PRO A 754 -25.08 4.98 16.01
CA PRO A 754 -24.13 4.75 17.09
C PRO A 754 -24.65 3.75 18.13
N ILE A 755 -23.75 3.01 18.77
CA ILE A 755 -24.08 2.02 19.82
C ILE A 755 -23.13 2.17 21.00
N ASN A 756 -23.68 2.17 22.22
CA ASN A 756 -22.93 2.15 23.48
C ASN A 756 -21.81 3.21 23.57
N CYS A 757 -22.03 4.39 23.00
CA CYS A 757 -21.09 5.49 23.11
C CYS A 757 -21.36 6.28 24.41
N SER A 758 -20.32 6.85 25.01
CA SER A 758 -20.44 7.61 26.26
C SER A 758 -19.91 9.04 26.09
N ILE A 759 -20.67 10.01 26.61
CA ILE A 759 -20.30 11.42 26.67
C ILE A 759 -20.34 11.83 28.14
N SER A 760 -19.17 11.98 28.76
CA SER A 760 -19.09 12.19 30.21
C SER A 760 -18.02 13.18 30.65
N ASN A 761 -18.26 13.87 31.76
CA ASN A 761 -17.27 14.77 32.35
C ASN A 761 -16.75 15.86 31.39
N ASN A 762 -17.55 16.29 30.39
CA ASN A 762 -17.16 17.37 29.48
C ASN A 762 -17.68 18.73 29.96
N ILE A 763 -16.99 19.81 29.61
CA ILE A 763 -17.45 21.21 29.78
C ILE A 763 -17.80 21.79 28.42
N VAL A 764 -19.01 22.35 28.28
CA VAL A 764 -19.39 23.16 27.12
C VAL A 764 -19.91 24.52 27.56
N VAL A 765 -19.36 25.59 26.99
CA VAL A 765 -19.89 26.95 27.08
C VAL A 765 -20.18 27.44 25.67
N ASP A 766 -21.44 27.73 25.37
CA ASP A 766 -21.86 28.20 24.04
C ASP A 766 -22.92 29.29 24.13
N ASN A 767 -23.02 30.13 23.09
CA ASN A 767 -23.96 31.25 23.06
C ASN A 767 -24.87 31.32 21.82
N THR A 768 -24.72 30.41 20.85
CA THR A 768 -25.33 30.55 19.51
C THR A 768 -26.21 29.38 19.07
N ALA A 769 -25.80 28.15 19.32
CA ALA A 769 -26.47 26.96 18.79
C ALA A 769 -26.75 25.93 19.88
N PRO A 770 -27.65 24.95 19.65
CA PRO A 770 -27.79 23.83 20.56
C PRO A 770 -26.45 23.12 20.79
N ILE A 771 -26.10 22.89 22.05
CA ILE A 771 -24.84 22.24 22.47
C ILE A 771 -24.77 20.81 21.94
N VAL A 772 -25.86 20.04 22.13
CA VAL A 772 -26.01 18.70 21.57
C VAL A 772 -27.06 18.73 20.48
N LYS A 773 -26.68 18.27 19.29
CA LYS A 773 -27.59 18.10 18.16
C LYS A 773 -27.62 16.63 17.74
N SER A 774 -28.78 16.01 17.88
CA SER A 774 -29.03 14.68 17.31
C SER A 774 -29.84 14.77 16.03
N PHE A 775 -29.48 13.99 15.02
CA PHE A 775 -30.22 13.89 13.76
C PHE A 775 -31.37 12.89 13.80
N SER A 776 -31.41 11.99 14.79
CA SER A 776 -32.56 11.10 15.02
C SER A 776 -32.65 10.65 16.48
N THR A 777 -33.85 10.24 16.90
CA THR A 777 -34.06 9.65 18.24
C THR A 777 -33.34 8.30 18.36
N ALA A 778 -33.27 7.52 17.28
CA ALA A 778 -32.57 6.25 17.23
C ALA A 778 -31.06 6.41 17.42
N ALA A 779 -30.45 7.43 16.81
CA ALA A 779 -29.04 7.74 17.04
C ALA A 779 -28.78 8.18 18.48
N LEU A 780 -29.63 9.06 19.03
CA LEU A 780 -29.48 9.52 20.41
C LEU A 780 -29.57 8.39 21.43
N ALA A 781 -30.41 7.38 21.19
CA ALA A 781 -30.56 6.21 22.06
C ALA A 781 -29.29 5.34 22.16
N GLY A 782 -28.36 5.47 21.22
CA GLY A 782 -27.06 4.79 21.24
C GLY A 782 -26.02 5.43 22.18
N LEU A 783 -26.36 6.55 22.83
CA LEU A 783 -25.45 7.31 23.67
C LEU A 783 -25.90 7.37 25.13
N SER A 784 -24.92 7.39 26.02
CA SER A 784 -25.10 7.68 27.43
C SER A 784 -24.41 9.01 27.79
N PHE A 785 -25.06 9.78 28.67
CA PHE A 785 -24.54 11.04 29.19
C PHE A 785 -24.35 10.92 30.70
N ALA A 786 -23.23 11.40 31.23
CA ALA A 786 -22.97 11.39 32.68
C ALA A 786 -22.07 12.55 33.11
N SER A 787 -22.48 13.29 34.13
CA SER A 787 -21.65 14.29 34.82
C SER A 787 -21.02 15.35 33.89
N ASN A 788 -21.72 15.76 32.84
CA ASN A 788 -21.27 16.87 31.99
C ASN A 788 -21.70 18.21 32.60
N ILE A 789 -20.93 19.27 32.35
CA ILE A 789 -21.38 20.65 32.54
C ILE A 789 -21.63 21.24 31.14
N MET A 790 -22.87 21.61 30.84
CA MET A 790 -23.22 22.25 29.57
C MET A 790 -23.96 23.53 29.89
N TYR A 791 -23.29 24.65 29.69
CA TYR A 791 -23.74 25.98 30.06
C TYR A 791 -24.09 26.79 28.81
N PRO A 792 -25.34 26.69 28.32
CA PRO A 792 -25.84 27.58 27.28
C PRO A 792 -25.98 29.00 27.84
N THR A 793 -25.46 29.95 27.10
CA THR A 793 -25.65 31.40 27.30
C THR A 793 -26.36 31.97 26.07
N GLY A 794 -26.78 33.24 26.13
CA GLY A 794 -27.38 33.91 24.96
C GLY A 794 -28.54 33.13 24.34
N LEU A 795 -28.40 32.74 23.07
CA LEU A 795 -29.41 32.00 22.30
C LEU A 795 -29.19 30.47 22.28
N SER A 796 -28.15 29.98 22.96
CA SER A 796 -27.85 28.55 23.01
C SER A 796 -28.86 27.78 23.87
N SER A 797 -28.89 26.46 23.71
CA SER A 797 -29.63 25.52 24.56
C SER A 797 -28.88 24.19 24.66
N ILE A 798 -29.26 23.32 25.58
CA ILE A 798 -28.65 21.97 25.67
C ILE A 798 -28.95 21.14 24.41
N GLY A 799 -30.16 21.28 23.84
CA GLY A 799 -30.56 20.62 22.59
C GLY A 799 -31.15 19.20 22.73
N ILE A 800 -31.04 18.59 23.92
CA ILE A 800 -31.67 17.30 24.27
C ILE A 800 -32.29 17.36 25.66
N SER A 801 -33.14 16.38 26.00
CA SER A 801 -33.62 16.17 27.37
C SER A 801 -32.57 15.39 28.16
N ALA A 802 -32.23 15.86 29.36
CA ALA A 802 -31.26 15.23 30.25
C ALA A 802 -31.55 15.56 31.71
N THR A 803 -31.22 14.64 32.63
CA THR A 803 -31.30 14.89 34.07
C THR A 803 -30.06 15.65 34.58
N PRO A 804 -30.10 16.28 35.77
CA PRO A 804 -28.93 16.92 36.36
C PRO A 804 -27.72 16.00 36.58
N ASP A 805 -27.93 14.69 36.78
CA ASP A 805 -26.83 13.72 36.87
C ASP A 805 -26.15 13.45 35.52
N GLN A 806 -26.87 13.66 34.42
CA GLN A 806 -26.35 13.52 33.07
C GLN A 806 -25.68 14.81 32.60
N ILE A 807 -26.37 15.95 32.78
CA ILE A 807 -25.95 17.28 32.34
C ILE A 807 -26.37 18.32 33.39
N ARG A 808 -25.38 19.00 33.98
CA ARG A 808 -25.57 20.16 34.85
C ARG A 808 -25.54 21.45 34.02
N ASN A 809 -26.62 22.22 34.06
CA ASN A 809 -26.67 23.57 33.49
C ASN A 809 -26.20 24.57 34.54
N ILE A 810 -24.88 24.76 34.65
CA ILE A 810 -24.26 25.67 35.60
C ILE A 810 -23.02 26.29 34.96
N ASP A 811 -22.75 27.55 35.25
CA ASP A 811 -21.55 28.24 34.78
C ASP A 811 -20.29 27.50 35.29
N PRO A 812 -19.44 26.96 34.39
CA PRO A 812 -18.23 26.23 34.78
C PRO A 812 -17.12 27.15 35.30
N LYS A 813 -17.31 28.48 35.29
CA LYS A 813 -16.29 29.46 35.72
C LYS A 813 -14.97 29.30 34.98
N LEU A 814 -15.05 29.12 33.65
CA LEU A 814 -13.87 29.17 32.80
C LEU A 814 -13.31 30.59 32.75
N VAL A 815 -12.01 30.73 32.99
CA VAL A 815 -11.29 32.00 33.00
C VAL A 815 -10.06 31.94 32.11
N GLN A 816 -9.73 33.09 31.54
CA GLN A 816 -8.43 33.30 30.91
C GLN A 816 -7.45 33.72 32.02
N PRO A 817 -6.49 32.88 32.42
CA PRO A 817 -5.62 33.22 33.54
C PRO A 817 -4.57 34.25 33.13
N LYS A 818 -4.04 35.02 34.08
CA LYS A 818 -2.95 35.96 33.78
C LYS A 818 -1.69 35.14 33.50
N CYS A 819 -0.89 35.55 32.51
CA CYS A 819 0.43 34.99 32.34
C CYS A 819 1.46 35.97 32.90
N LYS A 820 2.44 35.43 33.63
CA LYS A 820 3.60 36.16 34.11
C LYS A 820 4.75 35.81 33.19
N ASP A 821 5.11 36.78 32.36
CA ASP A 821 6.09 36.54 31.32
C ASP A 821 7.51 36.49 31.91
N LEU A 822 8.27 35.44 31.60
CA LEU A 822 9.69 35.39 31.93
C LEU A 822 10.55 36.15 30.89
N ASN A 823 10.03 36.57 29.72
CA ASN A 823 10.76 37.19 28.60
C ASN A 823 9.98 38.06 27.53
N GLY A 824 8.75 38.56 27.73
CA GLY A 824 7.91 39.15 26.65
C GLY A 824 6.44 39.51 26.95
N ALA A 825 5.61 39.61 25.90
CA ALA A 825 4.18 39.96 25.94
C ALA A 825 3.29 38.71 25.75
N CYS A 826 3.10 37.95 26.83
CA CYS A 826 2.32 36.72 26.90
C CYS A 826 0.89 36.76 26.32
N ALA A 827 0.30 37.95 26.16
CA ALA A 827 -1.04 38.12 25.62
C ALA A 827 -1.18 37.66 24.15
N ASP A 828 -0.07 37.60 23.41
CA ASP A 828 -0.05 37.28 21.98
C ASP A 828 0.08 35.77 21.67
N HIS A 829 0.30 34.92 22.69
CA HIS A 829 0.52 33.49 22.50
C HIS A 829 -0.78 32.66 22.55
N LEU A 830 -0.85 31.59 21.77
CA LEU A 830 -2.01 30.67 21.75
C LEU A 830 -2.30 30.06 23.13
N ALA A 831 -1.26 29.72 23.89
CA ALA A 831 -1.38 29.20 25.26
C ALA A 831 -2.16 30.14 26.20
N TYR A 832 -2.07 31.45 25.97
CA TYR A 832 -2.83 32.45 26.74
C TYR A 832 -4.32 32.49 26.36
N LYS A 833 -4.70 32.05 25.15
CA LYS A 833 -6.10 31.98 24.73
C LYS A 833 -6.85 30.76 25.31
N VAL A 834 -6.13 29.81 25.91
CA VAL A 834 -6.71 28.62 26.54
C VAL A 834 -7.40 29.01 27.84
N LEU A 835 -8.71 28.74 27.95
CA LEU A 835 -9.48 28.95 29.18
C LEU A 835 -9.30 27.77 30.13
N ARG A 836 -9.22 28.07 31.43
CA ARG A 836 -8.99 27.12 32.53
C ARG A 836 -10.03 27.29 33.63
N LEU A 837 -10.13 26.35 34.55
CA LEU A 837 -11.01 26.43 35.69
C LEU A 837 -10.56 27.55 36.63
N ASP A 838 -11.50 28.37 37.09
CA ASP A 838 -11.31 29.23 38.25
C ASP A 838 -11.43 28.40 39.54
N GLN A 839 -10.83 28.88 40.64
CA GLN A 839 -10.86 28.23 41.95
C GLN A 839 -12.28 27.95 42.49
N TRP A 840 -13.30 28.67 41.98
CA TRP A 840 -14.72 28.48 42.36
C TRP A 840 -15.52 27.65 41.36
N SER A 841 -14.84 26.96 40.45
CA SER A 841 -15.51 26.18 39.44
C SER A 841 -16.29 24.99 40.06
N PRO A 842 -17.56 24.77 39.67
CA PRO A 842 -18.32 23.57 40.06
C PRO A 842 -17.83 22.29 39.35
N ALA A 843 -16.79 22.41 38.52
CA ALA A 843 -16.13 21.30 37.85
C ALA A 843 -15.04 20.64 38.70
N ILE A 844 -14.50 21.35 39.70
CA ILE A 844 -13.40 20.87 40.54
C ILE A 844 -13.85 19.66 41.36
N ASP A 845 -13.06 18.58 41.34
CA ASP A 845 -13.28 17.30 42.01
C ASP A 845 -14.65 16.67 41.73
N ALA A 846 -15.31 17.06 40.62
CA ALA A 846 -16.71 16.74 40.36
C ALA A 846 -16.91 15.64 39.31
N ALA A 847 -15.85 15.10 38.71
CA ALA A 847 -15.99 14.04 37.71
C ALA A 847 -16.53 12.75 38.35
N LYS A 848 -17.37 12.03 37.59
CA LYS A 848 -17.93 10.73 37.99
C LYS A 848 -17.48 9.65 37.01
N GLY A 849 -17.36 8.41 37.51
CA GLY A 849 -16.96 7.23 36.72
C GLY A 849 -15.51 6.83 36.93
N ASP A 850 -15.17 5.62 36.48
CA ASP A 850 -13.81 5.09 36.56
C ASP A 850 -13.01 5.46 35.31
N PHE A 851 -11.99 6.30 35.47
CA PHE A 851 -11.15 6.86 34.40
C PHE A 851 -9.68 6.82 34.80
N ASN A 852 -9.21 5.65 35.23
CA ASN A 852 -7.82 5.46 35.70
C ASN A 852 -6.78 5.72 34.60
N GLU A 853 -7.15 5.57 33.33
CA GLU A 853 -6.28 5.89 32.19
C GLU A 853 -6.04 7.40 32.01
N VAL A 854 -6.95 8.26 32.48
CA VAL A 854 -6.85 9.72 32.37
C VAL A 854 -6.00 10.27 33.52
N SER A 855 -4.70 10.01 33.44
CA SER A 855 -3.74 10.32 34.53
C SER A 855 -3.19 11.74 34.51
N VAL A 856 -3.33 12.44 33.38
CA VAL A 856 -2.94 13.84 33.22
C VAL A 856 -4.03 14.62 32.47
N ASP A 857 -3.97 15.94 32.56
CA ASP A 857 -4.83 16.85 31.81
C ASP A 857 -4.19 17.23 30.45
N PHE A 858 -4.85 18.10 29.69
CA PHE A 858 -4.37 18.59 28.39
C PHE A 858 -3.03 19.36 28.42
N GLU A 859 -2.60 19.85 29.58
CA GLU A 859 -1.33 20.53 29.82
C GLU A 859 -0.31 19.63 30.57
N ARG A 860 -0.62 18.34 30.62
CA ARG A 860 0.15 17.28 31.30
C ARG A 860 0.28 17.45 32.81
N GLN A 861 -0.62 18.22 33.44
CA GLN A 861 -0.71 18.30 34.88
C GLN A 861 -1.32 17.00 35.44
N PRO A 862 -0.75 16.40 36.50
CA PRO A 862 -1.28 15.15 37.06
C PRO A 862 -2.70 15.31 37.62
N ARG A 863 -3.59 14.39 37.26
CA ARG A 863 -4.91 14.27 37.88
C ARG A 863 -4.82 13.35 39.09
N THR A 864 -4.93 13.91 40.29
CA THR A 864 -4.69 13.19 41.57
C THR A 864 -5.93 13.26 42.44
N GLY A 865 -6.43 12.10 42.89
CA GLY A 865 -7.65 12.06 43.71
C GLY A 865 -8.91 12.07 42.85
N ALA A 866 -9.92 12.82 43.28
CA ALA A 866 -11.06 13.11 42.43
C ALA A 866 -10.58 13.94 41.22
N LYS A 867 -11.19 13.73 40.05
CA LYS A 867 -10.80 14.42 38.82
C LYS A 867 -11.76 15.58 38.58
N ASP A 868 -11.28 16.61 37.90
CA ASP A 868 -12.12 17.70 37.45
C ASP A 868 -12.89 17.33 36.18
N ILE A 869 -14.06 17.95 35.98
CA ILE A 869 -14.79 17.88 34.70
C ILE A 869 -14.12 18.83 33.71
N GLY A 870 -13.99 18.41 32.44
CA GLY A 870 -13.34 19.19 31.39
C GLY A 870 -11.85 18.88 31.25
N ALA A 871 -11.22 19.55 30.28
CA ALA A 871 -9.85 19.24 29.83
C ALA A 871 -8.76 19.66 30.80
N ASP A 872 -9.06 20.63 31.66
CA ASP A 872 -8.18 21.21 32.67
C ASP A 872 -8.31 20.45 34.00
N GLU A 873 -7.20 20.36 34.72
CA GLU A 873 -7.17 19.97 36.12
C GLU A 873 -6.71 21.18 36.94
N TYR A 874 -7.60 21.72 37.77
CA TYR A 874 -7.33 22.89 38.56
C TYR A 874 -6.18 22.64 39.55
N LYS A 875 -5.03 23.29 39.29
CA LYS A 875 -3.85 23.26 40.17
C LYS A 875 -3.46 24.64 40.73
N GLY A 876 -4.35 25.63 40.63
CA GLY A 876 -4.05 27.01 41.02
C GLY A 876 -2.78 27.53 40.33
N ASN A 877 -1.93 28.26 41.06
CA ASN A 877 -0.65 28.77 40.53
C ASN A 877 0.36 27.63 40.37
N SER A 878 0.36 26.99 39.21
CA SER A 878 1.29 25.92 38.85
C SER A 878 2.01 26.22 37.52
N PRO A 879 3.30 25.87 37.41
CA PRO A 879 4.02 26.03 36.15
C PRO A 879 3.41 25.14 35.06
N ILE A 880 3.38 25.65 33.83
CA ILE A 880 2.84 24.95 32.67
C ILE A 880 3.99 24.67 31.71
N PHE A 881 4.27 23.38 31.52
CA PHE A 881 5.40 22.93 30.69
C PHE A 881 4.97 22.57 29.27
N ILE A 882 3.66 22.52 29.00
CA ILE A 882 3.13 22.42 27.64
C ILE A 882 1.72 22.99 27.55
N SER A 883 1.38 23.56 26.40
CA SER A 883 0.04 24.02 26.06
C SER A 883 -0.11 24.07 24.52
N ALA A 884 -1.11 24.82 24.04
CA ALA A 884 -1.29 25.10 22.62
C ALA A 884 0.02 25.63 21.97
N LEU A 885 0.43 24.96 20.90
CA LEU A 885 1.70 25.18 20.22
C LEU A 885 1.59 26.27 19.16
N GLU A 886 2.69 26.98 18.96
CA GLU A 886 2.87 27.98 17.90
C GLU A 886 4.24 27.76 17.23
N PRO A 887 4.53 28.37 16.06
CA PRO A 887 5.70 28.02 15.26
C PRO A 887 7.07 28.09 15.95
N LYS A 888 7.23 28.83 17.05
CA LYS A 888 8.50 28.87 17.81
C LYS A 888 8.78 27.61 18.64
N PHE A 889 7.76 26.82 18.98
CA PHE A 889 7.90 25.62 19.83
C PHE A 889 7.98 24.32 19.04
N VAL A 890 7.92 24.40 17.72
CA VAL A 890 7.91 23.26 16.79
C VAL A 890 8.75 23.58 15.55
N GLY A 891 9.03 22.56 14.74
CA GLY A 891 9.82 22.68 13.52
C GLY A 891 11.32 22.79 13.78
N PRO A 892 12.11 23.12 12.73
CA PRO A 892 13.56 22.99 12.77
C PRO A 892 14.29 23.88 13.78
N SER A 893 13.65 24.97 14.21
CA SER A 893 14.22 25.96 15.13
C SER A 893 13.46 26.01 16.45
N ALA A 894 12.74 24.93 16.80
CA ALA A 894 11.96 24.85 18.02
C ALA A 894 12.82 25.15 19.26
N ILE A 895 12.28 25.96 20.16
CA ILE A 895 12.81 26.15 21.51
C ILE A 895 11.94 25.39 22.53
N PRO A 896 12.50 24.99 23.69
CA PRO A 896 11.70 24.38 24.76
C PRO A 896 10.52 25.26 25.17
N PHE A 897 9.39 24.64 25.45
CA PHE A 897 8.20 25.33 25.97
C PHE A 897 8.43 25.71 27.44
N ALA A 898 8.14 26.96 27.81
CA ALA A 898 8.14 27.42 29.20
C ALA A 898 7.11 28.53 29.38
N TYR A 899 6.11 28.31 30.25
CA TYR A 899 5.05 29.28 30.57
C TYR A 899 4.71 29.21 32.06
N GLU A 900 4.56 30.36 32.73
CA GLU A 900 4.01 30.44 34.08
C GLU A 900 2.62 31.10 34.01
N VAL A 901 1.62 30.38 34.52
CA VAL A 901 0.27 30.88 34.65
C VAL A 901 0.03 31.29 36.09
N VAL A 902 -0.51 32.49 36.27
CA VAL A 902 -0.81 33.09 37.57
C VAL A 902 -2.30 33.41 37.63
N TYR A 903 -2.97 32.77 38.58
CA TYR A 903 -4.30 33.12 39.03
C TYR A 903 -4.21 34.27 40.03
N ASP A 904 -5.14 35.23 39.92
CA ASP A 904 -5.34 36.19 40.99
C ASP A 904 -5.84 35.45 42.24
N GLU A 905 -5.26 35.73 43.41
CA GLU A 905 -5.90 35.40 44.69
C GLU A 905 -7.19 36.20 44.78
N LYS A 906 -8.31 35.61 44.34
CA LYS A 906 -9.61 36.23 44.54
C LYS A 906 -10.05 35.91 45.97
N PRO A 907 -10.42 36.92 46.79
CA PRO A 907 -11.10 36.66 48.05
C PRO A 907 -12.35 35.82 47.75
N LYS A 908 -12.73 34.96 48.71
CA LYS A 908 -13.93 34.13 48.62
C LYS A 908 -15.10 34.99 48.10
N PRO A 909 -15.73 34.65 46.95
CA PRO A 909 -16.92 35.34 46.52
C PRO A 909 -17.92 35.16 47.65
N GLU A 910 -18.37 36.28 48.22
CA GLU A 910 -19.55 36.28 49.07
C GLU A 910 -20.62 35.54 48.27
N GLU A 911 -21.17 34.47 48.84
CA GLU A 911 -22.22 33.71 48.18
C GLU A 911 -23.26 34.70 47.66
N PRO A 912 -23.80 34.52 46.44
CA PRO A 912 -24.92 35.33 46.03
C PRO A 912 -26.00 35.06 47.06
N VAL A 913 -26.26 36.06 47.90
CA VAL A 913 -27.43 36.07 48.76
C VAL A 913 -28.57 36.01 47.75
N GLU A 914 -29.15 34.81 47.57
CA GLU A 914 -30.51 34.68 47.08
C GLU A 914 -31.26 35.74 47.89
N LYS A 915 -31.74 36.79 47.23
CA LYS A 915 -32.31 37.95 47.93
C LYS A 915 -33.63 37.47 48.55
N LEU A 916 -33.52 36.72 49.63
CA LEU A 916 -34.57 36.32 50.52
C LEU A 916 -35.02 37.61 51.13
N TYR A 917 -36.14 38.12 50.62
CA TYR A 917 -36.85 39.18 51.31
C TYR A 917 -37.22 38.59 52.68
N PRO A 918 -36.78 39.19 53.80
CA PRO A 918 -37.15 38.70 55.11
C PRO A 918 -38.66 38.62 55.19
N MET A 919 -39.17 37.46 55.62
CA MET A 919 -40.58 37.28 55.91
C MET A 919 -40.78 37.55 57.39
N GLU A 920 -41.41 38.67 57.70
CA GLU A 920 -41.85 38.99 59.04
C GLU A 920 -43.33 38.66 59.17
N ALA A 921 -43.65 37.70 60.04
CA ALA A 921 -45.03 37.37 60.36
C ALA A 921 -45.49 38.22 61.54
N ALA A 922 -46.62 38.91 61.39
CA ALA A 922 -47.25 39.61 62.50
C ALA A 922 -47.55 38.61 63.63
N ASN A 923 -47.31 39.02 64.87
CA ASN A 923 -47.52 38.21 66.07
C ASN A 923 -48.83 38.55 66.80
N LEU A 924 -49.66 39.40 66.21
CA LEU A 924 -50.94 39.85 66.74
C LEU A 924 -52.03 39.74 65.67
N LEU A 925 -53.20 39.26 66.10
CA LEU A 925 -54.43 39.25 65.32
C LEU A 925 -55.56 39.79 66.20
N THR A 926 -56.26 40.82 65.73
CA THR A 926 -57.42 41.44 66.39
C THR A 926 -58.62 41.40 65.45
N PRO A 927 -59.30 40.25 65.33
CA PRO A 927 -60.41 40.08 64.40
C PRO A 927 -61.69 40.73 64.95
N ASP A 928 -61.74 42.06 64.97
CA ASP A 928 -62.85 42.89 65.48
C ASP A 928 -63.59 43.68 64.38
N GLY A 929 -63.09 43.62 63.14
CA GLY A 929 -63.72 44.19 61.95
C GLY A 929 -63.42 45.67 61.71
N ASP A 930 -62.43 46.25 62.40
CA ASP A 930 -62.01 47.64 62.23
C ASP A 930 -61.09 47.89 61.01
N GLY A 931 -60.68 46.82 60.32
CA GLY A 931 -59.78 46.83 59.17
C GLY A 931 -58.30 46.73 59.52
N VAL A 932 -57.94 46.65 60.81
CA VAL A 932 -56.57 46.64 61.33
C VAL A 932 -56.29 45.31 62.03
N ASN A 933 -55.31 44.56 61.53
CA ASN A 933 -54.94 43.23 62.05
C ASN A 933 -56.11 42.21 62.13
N ASP A 934 -57.17 42.42 61.35
CA ASP A 934 -58.26 41.44 61.19
C ASP A 934 -57.80 40.14 60.52
N ARG A 935 -56.67 40.20 59.80
CA ARG A 935 -56.04 39.06 59.13
C ARG A 935 -54.59 38.95 59.51
N TRP A 936 -54.09 37.73 59.55
CA TRP A 936 -52.69 37.47 59.80
C TRP A 936 -51.86 37.81 58.57
N ILE A 937 -50.98 38.79 58.74
CA ILE A 937 -50.12 39.29 57.67
C ILE A 937 -48.71 38.74 57.85
N ILE A 938 -48.19 38.13 56.78
CA ILE A 938 -46.79 37.77 56.61
C ILE A 938 -46.23 38.63 55.47
N GLU A 939 -45.26 39.48 55.80
CA GLU A 939 -44.63 40.34 54.82
C GLU A 939 -43.88 39.53 53.76
N ASN A 940 -43.91 40.00 52.52
CA ASN A 940 -43.24 39.39 51.37
C ASN A 940 -43.70 37.96 51.01
N ILE A 941 -44.77 37.43 51.62
CA ILE A 941 -45.26 36.06 51.36
C ILE A 941 -45.63 35.81 49.90
N LYS A 942 -46.10 36.85 49.19
CA LYS A 942 -46.42 36.82 47.75
C LYS A 942 -45.23 36.52 46.85
N MET A 943 -44.00 36.78 47.32
CA MET A 943 -42.77 36.45 46.59
C MET A 943 -42.45 34.95 46.61
N TYR A 944 -43.17 34.17 47.43
CA TYR A 944 -43.00 32.72 47.59
C TYR A 944 -44.31 32.00 47.23
N PRO A 945 -44.66 31.85 45.93
CA PRO A 945 -45.94 31.28 45.50
C PRO A 945 -46.14 29.82 45.91
N ASN A 946 -45.05 29.10 46.20
CA ASN A 946 -45.06 27.71 46.65
C ASN A 946 -45.02 27.57 48.19
N ASN A 947 -45.30 28.65 48.95
CA ASN A 947 -45.24 28.61 50.41
C ASN A 947 -46.29 27.66 51.03
N GLU A 948 -46.04 27.21 52.26
CA GLU A 948 -47.01 26.43 53.05
C GLU A 948 -47.01 26.90 54.50
N VAL A 949 -48.19 27.22 55.02
CA VAL A 949 -48.44 27.70 56.38
C VAL A 949 -49.27 26.69 57.16
N SER A 950 -48.93 26.47 58.42
CA SER A 950 -49.73 25.68 59.38
C SER A 950 -49.75 26.36 60.75
N VAL A 951 -50.92 26.48 61.38
CA VAL A 951 -51.11 27.10 62.69
C VAL A 951 -51.70 26.08 63.67
N PHE A 952 -51.21 26.09 64.90
CA PHE A 952 -51.49 25.15 65.97
C PHE A 952 -51.90 25.86 67.25
N ASP A 953 -52.77 25.26 68.04
CA ASP A 953 -53.06 25.74 69.40
C ASP A 953 -51.99 25.32 70.42
N LYS A 954 -52.15 25.74 71.69
CA LYS A 954 -51.20 25.42 72.78
C LYS A 954 -51.05 23.92 73.07
N ALA A 955 -52.00 23.08 72.64
CA ALA A 955 -51.95 21.63 72.78
C ALA A 955 -51.32 20.95 71.54
N GLY A 956 -50.87 21.72 70.56
CA GLY A 956 -50.26 21.22 69.31
C GLY A 956 -51.28 20.74 68.27
N ARG A 957 -52.58 21.03 68.46
CA ARG A 957 -53.62 20.65 67.48
C ARG A 957 -53.62 21.65 66.33
N LEU A 958 -53.65 21.16 65.09
CA LEU A 958 -53.72 22.00 63.89
C LEU A 958 -55.07 22.73 63.84
N VAL A 959 -55.04 24.05 63.75
CA VAL A 959 -56.22 24.92 63.66
C VAL A 959 -56.34 25.66 62.33
N TYR A 960 -55.26 25.74 61.55
CA TYR A 960 -55.28 26.29 60.19
C TYR A 960 -54.13 25.73 59.36
N SER A 961 -54.34 25.48 58.05
CA SER A 961 -53.26 25.14 57.12
C SER A 961 -53.61 25.57 55.69
N LYS A 962 -52.62 26.07 54.95
CA LYS A 962 -52.78 26.47 53.55
C LYS A 962 -51.46 26.41 52.78
N LYS A 963 -51.52 25.89 51.55
CA LYS A 963 -50.47 26.05 50.52
C LYS A 963 -50.77 27.28 49.66
N GLY A 964 -49.73 28.01 49.27
CA GLY A 964 -49.84 29.30 48.60
C GLY A 964 -50.61 30.30 49.48
N TYR A 965 -50.23 30.43 50.74
CA TYR A 965 -50.86 31.38 51.66
C TYR A 965 -50.63 32.81 51.19
N ASP A 966 -51.70 33.62 51.20
CA ASP A 966 -51.68 35.02 50.73
C ASP A 966 -52.33 35.99 51.75
N ASN A 967 -52.00 35.83 53.04
CA ASN A 967 -52.46 36.72 54.13
C ASN A 967 -53.99 36.76 54.33
N GLU A 968 -54.63 35.59 54.26
CA GLU A 968 -56.10 35.48 54.26
C GLU A 968 -56.69 34.97 55.58
N TRP A 969 -55.86 34.53 56.54
CA TRP A 969 -56.39 33.91 57.76
C TRP A 969 -56.87 34.96 58.75
N ASP A 970 -58.11 34.84 59.19
CA ASP A 970 -58.85 35.77 60.04
C ASP A 970 -59.04 35.24 61.48
N GLY A 971 -58.30 34.19 61.86
CA GLY A 971 -58.39 33.60 63.19
C GLY A 971 -59.63 32.71 63.40
N MET A 972 -60.34 32.36 62.33
CA MET A 972 -61.44 31.41 62.40
C MET A 972 -60.95 29.96 62.21
N LEU A 973 -61.68 29.04 62.86
CA LEU A 973 -61.63 27.60 62.61
C LEU A 973 -63.06 27.13 62.36
N ASN A 974 -63.33 26.61 61.15
CA ASN A 974 -64.66 26.14 60.73
C ASN A 974 -65.78 27.18 60.96
N GLY A 975 -65.51 28.46 60.64
CA GLY A 975 -66.46 29.56 60.78
C GLY A 975 -66.69 30.05 62.22
N ASN A 976 -66.03 29.46 63.21
CA ASN A 976 -66.06 29.94 64.59
C ASN A 976 -64.73 30.64 64.92
N LEU A 977 -64.83 31.79 65.59
CA LEU A 977 -63.64 32.51 66.02
C LEU A 977 -62.89 31.71 67.09
N LEU A 978 -61.58 31.60 66.94
CA LEU A 978 -60.73 30.96 67.93
C LEU A 978 -60.70 31.76 69.25
N ASN A 979 -60.40 31.07 70.35
CA ASN A 979 -60.29 31.68 71.67
C ASN A 979 -59.10 32.64 71.72
N GLU A 980 -59.18 33.66 72.58
CA GLU A 980 -58.03 34.51 72.86
C GLU A 980 -56.86 33.70 73.40
N GLY A 981 -55.66 34.03 72.95
CA GLY A 981 -54.44 33.38 73.39
C GLY A 981 -53.44 33.18 72.27
N THR A 982 -52.32 32.58 72.65
CA THR A 982 -51.19 32.33 71.77
C THR A 982 -51.35 31.03 70.99
N TYR A 983 -51.18 31.12 69.68
CA TYR A 983 -51.12 30.05 68.71
C TYR A 983 -49.71 29.99 68.12
N TYR A 984 -49.28 28.82 67.66
CA TYR A 984 -47.95 28.59 67.09
C TYR A 984 -48.06 28.29 65.61
N TYR A 985 -47.14 28.79 64.79
CA TYR A 985 -47.18 28.53 63.36
C TYR A 985 -45.87 27.91 62.84
N MET A 986 -45.99 27.23 61.70
CA MET A 986 -44.91 26.75 60.86
C MET A 986 -45.12 27.28 59.43
N LEU A 987 -44.05 27.82 58.84
CA LEU A 987 -44.02 28.36 57.48
C LEU A 987 -42.87 27.72 56.69
N SER A 988 -43.15 27.23 55.47
CA SER A 988 -42.18 26.72 54.50
C SER A 988 -42.19 27.59 53.25
N THR A 989 -41.01 27.88 52.66
CA THR A 989 -40.89 28.69 51.42
C THR A 989 -40.92 27.87 50.14
N GLY A 990 -40.86 26.54 50.23
CA GLY A 990 -40.85 25.62 49.08
C GLY A 990 -39.52 25.55 48.30
N ALA A 991 -38.56 26.44 48.56
CA ALA A 991 -37.26 26.49 47.87
C ALA A 991 -36.06 25.99 48.73
N SER A 992 -36.24 25.81 50.04
CA SER A 992 -35.19 25.32 50.96
C SER A 992 -35.81 24.49 52.10
N GLU A 993 -35.07 23.55 52.70
CA GLU A 993 -35.55 22.76 53.86
C GLU A 993 -35.74 23.59 55.16
N LYS A 994 -35.56 24.92 55.13
CA LYS A 994 -35.71 25.80 56.30
C LYS A 994 -37.18 26.11 56.59
N LYS A 995 -37.70 25.56 57.70
CA LYS A 995 -39.04 25.87 58.24
C LYS A 995 -38.94 27.01 59.26
N ILE A 996 -39.70 28.08 59.07
CA ILE A 996 -39.83 29.18 60.03
C ILE A 996 -40.90 28.81 61.04
N LYS A 997 -40.63 29.05 62.33
CA LYS A 997 -41.58 28.81 63.41
C LYS A 997 -41.75 30.10 64.21
N GLY A 998 -42.95 30.33 64.70
CA GLY A 998 -43.22 31.46 65.58
C GLY A 998 -44.57 31.32 66.26
N PHE A 999 -45.05 32.43 66.81
CA PHE A 999 -46.35 32.49 67.45
C PHE A 999 -47.14 33.71 66.99
N ILE A 1000 -48.45 33.60 67.11
CA ILE A 1000 -49.41 34.68 66.88
C ILE A 1000 -50.39 34.68 68.05
N THR A 1001 -50.69 35.85 68.58
CA THR A 1001 -51.63 36.01 69.69
C THR A 1001 -52.91 36.58 69.15
N ILE A 1002 -54.02 35.89 69.40
CA ILE A 1002 -55.35 36.42 69.14
C ILE A 1002 -55.78 37.17 70.40
N ILE A 1003 -56.04 38.47 70.26
CA ILE A 1003 -56.54 39.34 71.33
C ILE A 1003 -57.85 39.95 70.83
N ARG A 1004 -58.81 40.11 71.73
CA ARG A 1004 -60.04 40.86 71.49
C ARG A 1004 -59.88 42.16 72.27
N ASN A 1005 -59.88 43.29 71.56
CA ASN A 1005 -60.21 44.53 72.25
C ASN A 1005 -61.69 44.48 72.63
N LYS A 1006 -61.99 44.94 73.84
CA LYS A 1006 -63.36 45.28 74.24
C LYS A 1006 -63.81 46.55 73.54
#